data_AF-A0A9E5YLW8-F1
#
_entry.id   AF-A0A9E5YLW8-F1
#
_cell.length_a   1.000
_cell.length_b   1.000
_cell.length_c   1.000
_cell.angle_alpha   90.00
_cell.angle_beta   90.00
_cell.angle_gamma   90.00
#
_symmetry.space_group_name_H-M   'P 1'
#
loop_
_entity.id
_entity.type
_entity.pdbx_description
1 polymer ?
#
loop_
_entity_poly.entity_id
_entity_poly.type
_entity_poly.pdbx_seq_one_letter_code
_entity_poly.pdbx_strand_id
1 'polypeptide(L)'
;MTDNIAATSKTHQTFLQFSDDLAKGFAKTFDFQTQLLRTMASKENAVLSSELIPKAPQTTPRPSSVVSDRKVVFNREMCLEFAVGSAAKVLGPEFAVIDTYDVRVRLPDEPLMLVDRIVELQGEKGSLGSGRLVTEHDVLPGAWYLDGGRAPVCISVEAGQADLFLCSYLGIDLKVKGLRKYRLLDAIVKFHRGLPRPGDVIRYEIDIDNFVHQGDTYLFFFRFEGFIGNDHLISMFNGCAGFFTDEEVRNSGGIILTEEDSRPLAGKKASNWQDLVPVNAESYNDEAVAALRTGELARCFGPLFDGIDLAPSLRLPGGRMQLIDRILLLDPVGGRYGLGLIRAEADIHPDDWFLTCHFMDDMVMPGTLMYECCAHTLRVFLQRIGWVTAKPETCYEPVLGVASVLKCRGPVTPRTRHVRYEIEIKELGYAPEPYVIADALMYADGQRIVSFKDMSMKMTGVTRAEIEAVWGKAEVRDQGSKVKDLGSGARGQGSAAYATLRRAKEVREDKVSERDTRQQATSNKQQASSIQKPVSSIRHPVSSIRKPALYDRDRILAFAVGKPSEAFGKPYRVFDQERLIARLPGPPYSFMDRVVAIEPRAWELKPNGWIEAEYDLRPEAWYFKADRSGSMPFCVLLEIALQPCGWLAAYLGSALRSENDLKFRNLGGRAVIRRTIFPVEKTLTMRARMTKVSEAGEMIIEHFDFEVLQDAEVIYAGDTYFGFFSKEALDQQVGIRGVDNLVYHPTPDELHDARSHSFENQAPLTPDDSQLDPAPSLAMPSDALRMIDNIEIYAPQGGPEKLGFIRAIKQVNPDEWFFKAHFYQDPVCPGSLGIESFLQLVKFMALDRWKKLAASHCFELITDDPHNWIYRGQVIPENKKIEVEATVTKIIDSPFPSIYANGFLKVDGLYIYQMENFGFRLVPI
;
A
#
# COMPACT_ATOMS: atom_id res chain seq x y z
N MET A 1 -1.99 8.08 -55.21
CA MET A 1 -2.97 8.01 -54.10
C MET A 1 -3.31 6.57 -53.72
N THR A 2 -3.57 5.68 -54.69
CA THR A 2 -3.84 4.25 -54.45
C THR A 2 -2.76 3.52 -53.65
N ASP A 3 -1.47 3.78 -53.89
CA ASP A 3 -0.37 3.06 -53.21
C ASP A 3 -0.28 3.36 -51.70
N ASN A 4 -0.70 4.56 -51.26
CA ASN A 4 -0.76 4.88 -49.82
C ASN A 4 -1.83 4.06 -49.11
N ILE A 5 -3.00 3.86 -49.73
CA ILE A 5 -4.12 3.13 -49.12
C ILE A 5 -3.76 1.65 -48.93
N ALA A 6 -3.08 1.05 -49.90
CA ALA A 6 -2.58 -0.33 -49.80
C ALA A 6 -1.51 -0.48 -48.69
N ALA A 7 -0.62 0.51 -48.54
CA ALA A 7 0.36 0.53 -47.45
C ALA A 7 -0.34 0.66 -46.08
N THR A 8 -1.23 1.64 -45.90
CA THR A 8 -1.97 1.84 -44.65
C THR A 8 -2.82 0.64 -44.28
N SER A 9 -3.51 0.01 -45.24
CA SER A 9 -4.29 -1.21 -44.99
C SER A 9 -3.41 -2.39 -44.55
N LYS A 10 -2.21 -2.53 -45.11
CA LYS A 10 -1.26 -3.59 -44.73
C LYS A 10 -0.68 -3.35 -43.33
N THR A 11 -0.34 -2.08 -43.01
CA THR A 11 0.08 -1.68 -41.66
C THR A 11 -1.03 -1.92 -40.63
N HIS A 12 -2.27 -1.56 -40.94
CA HIS A 12 -3.43 -1.80 -40.07
C HIS A 12 -3.71 -3.29 -39.86
N GLN A 13 -3.59 -4.11 -40.91
CA GLN A 13 -3.75 -5.56 -40.78
C GLN A 13 -2.63 -6.21 -39.95
N THR A 14 -1.39 -5.73 -40.08
CA THR A 14 -0.27 -6.14 -39.21
C THR A 14 -0.48 -5.68 -37.76
N PHE A 15 -1.05 -4.48 -37.54
CA PHE A 15 -1.40 -3.96 -36.22
C PHE A 15 -2.50 -4.78 -35.53
N LEU A 16 -3.56 -5.16 -36.25
CA LEU A 16 -4.60 -6.04 -35.72
C LEU A 16 -4.04 -7.41 -35.31
N GLN A 17 -3.17 -7.99 -36.14
CA GLN A 17 -2.54 -9.28 -35.85
C GLN A 17 -1.59 -9.19 -34.64
N PHE A 18 -0.86 -8.08 -34.50
CA PHE A 18 -0.05 -7.75 -33.33
C PHE A 18 -0.89 -7.55 -32.05
N SER A 19 -2.06 -6.92 -32.15
CA SER A 19 -3.00 -6.74 -31.03
C SER A 19 -3.57 -8.08 -30.54
N ASP A 20 -3.89 -8.98 -31.47
CA ASP A 20 -4.42 -10.31 -31.19
C ASP A 20 -3.37 -11.23 -30.51
N ASP A 21 -2.10 -11.06 -30.88
CA ASP A 21 -0.97 -11.76 -30.22
C ASP A 21 -0.60 -11.13 -28.86
N LEU A 22 -0.79 -9.83 -28.69
CA LEU A 22 -0.69 -9.13 -27.39
C LEU A 22 -1.76 -9.62 -26.41
N ALA A 23 -3.01 -9.73 -26.85
CA ALA A 23 -4.09 -10.29 -26.04
C ALA A 23 -3.78 -11.73 -25.62
N LYS A 24 -3.20 -12.54 -26.51
CA LYS A 24 -2.74 -13.91 -26.19
C LYS A 24 -1.50 -13.95 -25.27
N GLY A 25 -0.63 -12.95 -25.29
CA GLY A 25 0.48 -12.77 -24.35
C GLY A 25 -0.02 -12.39 -22.95
N PHE A 26 -0.90 -11.40 -22.89
CA PHE A 26 -1.72 -11.10 -21.71
C PHE A 26 -2.76 -12.19 -21.38
N ALA A 27 -2.79 -13.27 -22.18
CA ALA A 27 -3.42 -14.56 -21.89
C ALA A 27 -2.44 -15.69 -21.52
N LYS A 28 -1.12 -15.46 -21.37
CA LYS A 28 -0.16 -16.44 -20.79
C LYS A 28 0.59 -16.02 -19.50
N THR A 29 0.84 -14.73 -19.25
CA THR A 29 1.61 -14.32 -18.03
C THR A 29 0.87 -14.45 -16.69
N PHE A 30 -0.38 -13.97 -16.59
CA PHE A 30 -1.25 -14.11 -15.43
C PHE A 30 -1.58 -15.61 -15.11
N ASP A 31 -1.32 -16.56 -16.04
CA ASP A 31 -1.45 -18.02 -15.84
C ASP A 31 -0.36 -18.60 -14.95
N PHE A 32 0.73 -17.87 -14.83
CA PHE A 32 1.87 -18.32 -14.07
C PHE A 32 1.88 -17.69 -12.69
N GLN A 33 1.50 -16.41 -12.59
CA GLN A 33 1.37 -15.69 -11.31
C GLN A 33 0.47 -16.42 -10.32
N THR A 34 -0.72 -16.83 -10.75
CA THR A 34 -1.61 -17.55 -9.86
C THR A 34 -1.10 -18.96 -9.59
N GLN A 35 -0.45 -19.69 -10.52
CA GLN A 35 0.17 -21.01 -10.23
C GLN A 35 1.25 -20.96 -9.13
N LEU A 36 1.93 -19.82 -8.97
CA LEU A 36 3.00 -19.63 -7.99
C LEU A 36 2.48 -19.42 -6.56
N LEU A 37 1.41 -18.63 -6.39
CA LEU A 37 0.78 -18.37 -5.09
C LEU A 37 0.34 -19.65 -4.36
N ARG A 38 0.12 -20.73 -5.12
CA ARG A 38 -0.52 -21.95 -4.63
C ARG A 38 0.44 -23.01 -4.11
N THR A 39 1.62 -23.12 -4.72
CA THR A 39 2.65 -24.03 -4.22
C THR A 39 3.17 -23.58 -2.84
N MET A 40 3.15 -22.28 -2.55
CA MET A 40 3.58 -21.71 -1.26
C MET A 40 2.66 -22.13 -0.09
N ALA A 41 1.35 -22.21 -0.30
CA ALA A 41 0.36 -22.50 0.76
C ALA A 41 0.37 -23.96 1.29
N SER A 42 1.20 -24.85 0.74
CA SER A 42 1.16 -26.29 1.03
C SER A 42 2.28 -26.81 1.95
N LYS A 43 3.22 -25.95 2.38
CA LYS A 43 4.47 -26.39 3.05
C LYS A 43 4.61 -26.07 4.55
N GLU A 44 3.66 -25.36 5.17
CA GLU A 44 3.84 -24.89 6.56
C GLU A 44 3.52 -25.92 7.67
N ASN A 45 2.87 -27.05 7.35
CA ASN A 45 2.36 -27.99 8.37
C ASN A 45 3.21 -29.27 8.57
N ALA A 46 4.42 -29.16 9.13
CA ALA A 46 5.19 -30.34 9.59
C ALA A 46 6.29 -30.11 10.69
N VAL A 47 6.00 -30.58 11.92
CA VAL A 47 6.92 -31.09 12.97
C VAL A 47 7.65 -30.12 13.94
N LEU A 48 7.50 -30.42 15.25
CA LEU A 48 8.25 -29.91 16.42
C LEU A 48 8.68 -31.08 17.34
N SER A 49 9.59 -30.81 18.31
CA SER A 49 10.21 -31.70 19.35
C SER A 49 11.58 -32.33 18.98
N SER A 50 12.62 -32.44 19.85
CA SER A 50 12.81 -32.13 21.29
C SER A 50 14.29 -31.86 21.72
N GLU A 51 14.46 -31.30 22.93
CA GLU A 51 15.59 -31.16 23.91
C GLU A 51 16.88 -32.07 23.89
N LEU A 52 18.04 -31.81 24.54
CA LEU A 52 18.60 -30.81 25.51
C LEU A 52 20.18 -30.70 25.44
N ILE A 53 20.71 -29.47 25.65
CA ILE A 53 21.99 -28.88 26.19
C ILE A 53 23.18 -29.74 26.83
N PRO A 54 24.38 -29.18 27.22
CA PRO A 54 25.65 -29.12 26.45
C PRO A 54 26.96 -29.65 27.14
N LYS A 55 28.12 -29.53 26.47
CA LYS A 55 29.44 -29.18 27.09
C LYS A 55 30.52 -28.79 26.07
N ALA A 56 31.52 -28.02 26.50
CA ALA A 56 32.61 -27.42 25.69
C ALA A 56 34.00 -27.65 26.39
N PRO A 57 35.14 -27.03 25.98
CA PRO A 57 35.61 -26.58 24.66
C PRO A 57 37.05 -27.07 24.31
N GLN A 58 37.40 -27.34 23.05
CA GLN A 58 38.81 -27.39 22.57
C GLN A 58 38.97 -26.85 21.13
N THR A 59 40.21 -26.56 20.72
CA THR A 59 40.56 -25.44 19.80
C THR A 59 41.02 -25.83 18.39
N THR A 60 40.57 -25.05 17.38
CA THR A 60 41.11 -24.88 15.99
C THR A 60 41.05 -26.11 15.06
N PRO A 61 40.94 -25.95 13.70
CA PRO A 61 41.12 -24.76 12.86
C PRO A 61 39.85 -24.31 12.08
N ARG A 62 40.00 -23.46 11.04
CA ARG A 62 38.92 -22.85 10.22
C ARG A 62 37.85 -23.89 9.79
N PRO A 63 36.56 -23.70 10.11
CA PRO A 63 35.50 -24.55 9.58
C PRO A 63 35.27 -24.28 8.10
N SER A 64 35.12 -25.35 7.32
CA SER A 64 34.44 -25.32 6.03
C SER A 64 33.00 -24.80 6.21
N SER A 65 32.51 -24.07 5.22
CA SER A 65 31.11 -23.62 5.12
C SER A 65 30.13 -24.74 5.45
N VAL A 66 29.03 -24.40 6.14
CA VAL A 66 27.88 -25.31 6.30
C VAL A 66 27.24 -25.49 4.92
N VAL A 67 27.69 -26.50 4.20
CA VAL A 67 27.10 -26.87 2.91
C VAL A 67 25.72 -27.46 3.18
N SER A 68 24.70 -26.66 2.89
CA SER A 68 23.33 -27.13 2.75
C SER A 68 23.28 -28.18 1.65
N ASP A 69 22.70 -29.36 1.92
CA ASP A 69 22.47 -30.44 0.94
C ASP A 69 21.48 -30.06 -0.18
N ARG A 70 21.06 -28.79 -0.24
CA ARG A 70 20.23 -28.23 -1.32
C ARG A 70 21.05 -28.08 -2.59
N LYS A 71 20.49 -28.53 -3.71
CA LYS A 71 21.06 -28.39 -5.05
C LYS A 71 21.17 -26.90 -5.42
N VAL A 72 22.38 -26.35 -5.33
CA VAL A 72 22.71 -25.00 -5.83
C VAL A 72 22.56 -24.97 -7.36
N VAL A 73 21.89 -23.95 -7.90
CA VAL A 73 21.72 -23.74 -9.35
C VAL A 73 22.85 -22.87 -9.89
N PHE A 74 23.17 -21.76 -9.21
CA PHE A 74 24.32 -20.92 -9.48
C PHE A 74 25.08 -20.65 -8.17
N ASN A 75 26.39 -20.94 -8.14
CA ASN A 75 27.24 -20.66 -6.98
C ASN A 75 27.79 -19.21 -7.01
N ARG A 76 28.52 -18.78 -5.97
CA ARG A 76 29.10 -17.43 -5.89
C ARG A 76 29.96 -17.08 -7.10
N GLU A 77 30.77 -18.01 -7.59
CA GLU A 77 31.63 -17.82 -8.77
C GLU A 77 30.81 -17.54 -10.04
N MET A 78 29.73 -18.27 -10.27
CA MET A 78 28.82 -18.04 -11.40
C MET A 78 28.03 -16.74 -11.25
N CYS A 79 27.62 -16.39 -10.03
CA CYS A 79 26.92 -15.12 -9.79
C CYS A 79 27.87 -13.93 -10.01
N LEU A 80 29.15 -14.05 -9.64
CA LEU A 80 30.18 -13.04 -9.88
C LEU A 80 30.58 -12.97 -11.37
N GLU A 81 30.66 -14.11 -12.08
CA GLU A 81 30.83 -14.13 -13.54
C GLU A 81 29.64 -13.47 -14.26
N PHE A 82 28.41 -13.55 -13.71
CA PHE A 82 27.28 -12.76 -14.23
C PHE A 82 27.41 -11.27 -13.92
N ALA A 83 27.88 -10.90 -12.72
CA ALA A 83 28.12 -9.51 -12.33
C ALA A 83 29.17 -8.84 -13.23
N VAL A 84 30.43 -9.30 -13.17
CA VAL A 84 31.57 -8.62 -13.83
C VAL A 84 32.08 -9.30 -15.09
N GLY A 85 31.73 -10.56 -15.30
CA GLY A 85 32.18 -11.35 -16.45
C GLY A 85 31.16 -11.41 -17.58
N SER A 86 31.06 -12.60 -18.18
CA SER A 86 30.22 -12.93 -19.33
C SER A 86 28.88 -13.53 -18.88
N ALA A 87 27.79 -12.85 -19.22
CA ALA A 87 26.45 -13.42 -19.10
C ALA A 87 26.31 -14.68 -19.97
N ALA A 88 27.00 -14.78 -21.10
CA ALA A 88 26.95 -15.97 -21.96
C ALA A 88 27.47 -17.24 -21.29
N LYS A 89 28.53 -17.13 -20.46
CA LYS A 89 29.06 -18.28 -19.70
C LYS A 89 28.09 -18.78 -18.62
N VAL A 90 27.22 -17.92 -18.11
CA VAL A 90 26.28 -18.22 -17.02
C VAL A 90 24.90 -18.61 -17.55
N LEU A 91 24.35 -17.81 -18.47
CA LEU A 91 23.00 -17.94 -18.99
C LEU A 91 22.92 -18.78 -20.28
N GLY A 92 24.01 -18.90 -21.04
CA GLY A 92 24.08 -19.67 -22.30
C GLY A 92 24.47 -18.83 -23.53
N PRO A 93 24.87 -19.49 -24.64
CA PRO A 93 25.38 -18.82 -25.84
C PRO A 93 24.36 -17.88 -26.51
N GLU A 94 23.06 -18.08 -26.29
CA GLU A 94 22.00 -17.18 -26.76
C GLU A 94 22.05 -15.79 -26.09
N PHE A 95 22.76 -15.65 -24.97
CA PHE A 95 23.06 -14.37 -24.32
C PHE A 95 24.40 -13.76 -24.75
N ALA A 96 25.18 -14.40 -25.64
CA ALA A 96 26.49 -13.89 -26.08
C ALA A 96 26.44 -12.50 -26.73
N VAL A 97 25.29 -12.10 -27.28
CA VAL A 97 25.10 -10.74 -27.81
C VAL A 97 25.08 -9.67 -26.70
N ILE A 98 24.62 -9.99 -25.48
CA ILE A 98 24.48 -8.99 -24.41
C ILE A 98 25.82 -8.59 -23.81
N ASP A 99 26.82 -9.48 -23.88
CA ASP A 99 28.20 -9.18 -23.50
C ASP A 99 28.91 -8.23 -24.51
N THR A 100 28.24 -7.86 -25.61
CA THR A 100 28.74 -6.87 -26.59
C THR A 100 28.12 -5.49 -26.46
N TYR A 101 27.15 -5.31 -25.55
CA TYR A 101 26.49 -4.03 -25.33
C TYR A 101 27.28 -3.13 -24.37
N ASP A 102 27.20 -1.82 -24.58
CA ASP A 102 27.86 -0.82 -23.71
C ASP A 102 27.37 -0.87 -22.25
N VAL A 103 26.13 -1.33 -22.04
CA VAL A 103 25.51 -1.56 -20.73
C VAL A 103 24.66 -2.83 -20.81
N ARG A 104 24.64 -3.63 -19.73
CA ARG A 104 23.65 -4.69 -19.51
C ARG A 104 23.21 -4.76 -18.04
N VAL A 105 22.13 -5.48 -17.76
CA VAL A 105 21.76 -5.83 -16.38
C VAL A 105 22.81 -6.76 -15.79
N ARG A 106 23.17 -6.47 -14.52
CA ARG A 106 24.19 -7.15 -13.73
C ARG A 106 23.74 -7.20 -12.28
N LEU A 107 24.29 -8.14 -11.51
CA LEU A 107 24.43 -7.98 -10.07
C LEU A 107 25.62 -7.02 -9.79
N PRO A 108 25.68 -6.32 -8.65
CA PRO A 108 26.85 -5.49 -8.35
C PRO A 108 28.13 -6.30 -8.16
N ASP A 109 29.26 -5.65 -8.39
CA ASP A 109 30.58 -6.18 -8.06
C ASP A 109 30.82 -6.17 -6.54
N GLU A 110 31.90 -6.82 -6.10
CA GLU A 110 32.37 -6.68 -4.73
C GLU A 110 32.68 -5.20 -4.42
N PRO A 111 32.22 -4.67 -3.27
CA PRO A 111 31.75 -5.42 -2.10
C PRO A 111 30.22 -5.53 -1.95
N LEU A 112 29.42 -5.13 -2.95
CA LEU A 112 27.95 -5.24 -2.96
C LEU A 112 27.42 -6.53 -3.60
N MET A 113 28.32 -7.45 -3.96
CA MET A 113 27.97 -8.82 -4.35
C MET A 113 27.43 -9.63 -3.15
N LEU A 114 26.17 -9.36 -2.79
CA LEU A 114 25.38 -9.90 -1.69
C LEU A 114 24.49 -11.08 -2.14
N VAL A 115 24.92 -11.82 -3.17
CA VAL A 115 24.26 -13.05 -3.64
C VAL A 115 25.32 -14.15 -3.64
N ASP A 116 25.39 -14.93 -2.57
CA ASP A 116 26.36 -16.02 -2.45
C ASP A 116 25.98 -17.23 -3.30
N ARG A 117 24.68 -17.40 -3.58
CA ARG A 117 24.14 -18.51 -4.37
C ARG A 117 22.70 -18.28 -4.76
N ILE A 118 22.33 -18.82 -5.93
CA ILE A 118 20.95 -19.04 -6.37
C ILE A 118 20.67 -20.53 -6.18
N VAL A 119 19.73 -20.85 -5.28
CA VAL A 119 19.34 -22.23 -4.93
C VAL A 119 18.10 -22.70 -5.68
N GLU A 120 17.34 -21.78 -6.28
CA GLU A 120 16.20 -22.10 -7.13
C GLU A 120 16.04 -21.04 -8.22
N LEU A 121 15.66 -21.45 -9.43
CA LEU A 121 15.31 -20.57 -10.54
C LEU A 121 14.16 -21.18 -11.33
N GLN A 122 13.11 -20.39 -11.56
CA GLN A 122 11.92 -20.71 -12.34
C GLN A 122 11.62 -19.58 -13.32
N GLY A 123 11.15 -19.94 -14.51
CA GLY A 123 10.81 -19.01 -15.58
C GLY A 123 11.34 -19.50 -16.93
N GLU A 124 10.70 -19.09 -18.03
CA GLU A 124 11.20 -19.40 -19.36
C GLU A 124 12.27 -18.38 -19.76
N LYS A 125 13.50 -18.87 -19.99
CA LYS A 125 14.65 -18.03 -20.36
C LYS A 125 14.35 -17.23 -21.64
N GLY A 126 14.57 -15.92 -21.61
CA GLY A 126 14.34 -15.03 -22.77
C GLY A 126 12.87 -14.66 -23.06
N SER A 127 11.91 -15.10 -22.26
CA SER A 127 10.46 -14.95 -22.54
C SER A 127 9.86 -13.55 -22.33
N LEU A 128 10.49 -12.69 -21.51
CA LEU A 128 9.84 -11.55 -20.82
C LEU A 128 8.56 -11.92 -20.05
N GLY A 129 8.42 -13.20 -19.68
CA GLY A 129 7.34 -13.66 -18.83
C GLY A 129 7.57 -13.31 -17.36
N SER A 130 6.82 -13.99 -16.53
CA SER A 130 7.01 -14.12 -15.09
C SER A 130 8.15 -15.08 -14.76
N GLY A 131 8.71 -14.96 -13.56
CA GLY A 131 9.66 -15.93 -13.02
C GLY A 131 9.82 -15.81 -11.51
N ARG A 132 10.53 -16.76 -10.91
CA ARG A 132 10.90 -16.76 -9.49
C ARG A 132 12.36 -17.16 -9.37
N LEU A 133 13.09 -16.57 -8.43
CA LEU A 133 14.34 -17.15 -7.97
C LEU A 133 14.38 -17.20 -6.44
N VAL A 134 15.23 -18.09 -5.92
CA VAL A 134 15.55 -18.14 -4.50
C VAL A 134 17.06 -17.99 -4.34
N THR A 135 17.49 -16.97 -3.59
CA THR A 135 18.90 -16.71 -3.28
C THR A 135 19.19 -16.92 -1.80
N GLU A 136 20.47 -17.11 -1.49
CA GLU A 136 20.97 -17.05 -0.11
C GLU A 136 22.17 -16.09 -0.03
N HIS A 137 22.24 -15.33 1.07
CA HIS A 137 23.32 -14.41 1.42
C HIS A 137 23.86 -14.72 2.83
N ASP A 138 25.17 -14.87 2.96
CA ASP A 138 25.84 -15.21 4.21
C ASP A 138 26.30 -13.95 4.96
N VAL A 139 25.76 -13.73 6.16
CA VAL A 139 26.19 -12.62 7.02
C VAL A 139 27.45 -13.05 7.76
N LEU A 140 28.62 -12.80 7.16
CA LEU A 140 29.89 -13.27 7.69
C LEU A 140 30.37 -12.45 8.92
N PRO A 141 30.99 -13.10 9.94
CA PRO A 141 31.69 -12.40 11.01
C PRO A 141 32.78 -11.46 10.47
N GLY A 142 32.74 -10.19 10.88
CA GLY A 142 33.67 -9.18 10.40
C GLY A 142 33.37 -8.64 9.00
N ALA A 143 32.19 -8.91 8.42
CA ALA A 143 31.74 -8.25 7.20
C ALA A 143 31.78 -6.72 7.36
N TRP A 144 32.25 -6.03 6.32
CA TRP A 144 32.59 -4.60 6.33
C TRP A 144 31.40 -3.67 6.62
N TYR A 145 30.17 -4.15 6.43
CA TYR A 145 28.93 -3.40 6.58
C TYR A 145 28.29 -3.52 7.98
N LEU A 146 28.85 -4.34 8.88
CA LEU A 146 28.21 -4.63 10.17
C LEU A 146 28.16 -3.40 11.07
N ASP A 147 26.95 -2.91 11.37
CA ASP A 147 26.70 -1.89 12.39
C ASP A 147 26.10 -2.54 13.64
N GLY A 148 26.69 -2.27 14.81
CA GLY A 148 26.26 -2.89 16.08
C GLY A 148 26.21 -4.43 16.07
N GLY A 149 26.98 -5.10 15.19
CA GLY A 149 26.91 -6.55 15.00
C GLY A 149 25.71 -7.02 14.18
N ARG A 150 25.13 -6.15 13.35
CA ARG A 150 23.98 -6.44 12.48
C ARG A 150 24.26 -6.06 11.02
N ALA A 151 23.64 -6.76 10.09
CA ALA A 151 23.50 -6.25 8.72
C ALA A 151 22.47 -5.09 8.76
N PRO A 152 22.83 -3.85 8.37
CA PRO A 152 21.92 -2.71 8.45
C PRO A 152 20.74 -2.85 7.47
N VAL A 153 19.78 -1.92 7.55
CA VAL A 153 18.57 -1.96 6.72
C VAL A 153 18.93 -1.96 5.24
N CYS A 154 19.87 -1.13 4.79
CA CYS A 154 20.27 -1.10 3.39
C CYS A 154 20.76 -2.47 2.87
N ILE A 155 21.65 -3.15 3.60
CA ILE A 155 22.19 -4.47 3.20
C ILE A 155 21.10 -5.54 3.26
N SER A 156 20.17 -5.45 4.22
CA SER A 156 19.04 -6.37 4.36
C SER A 156 17.94 -6.17 3.30
N VAL A 157 18.01 -5.09 2.52
CA VAL A 157 17.18 -4.88 1.32
C VAL A 157 17.99 -5.20 0.06
N GLU A 158 19.25 -4.75 0.00
CA GLU A 158 20.15 -4.92 -1.15
C GLU A 158 20.48 -6.40 -1.40
N ALA A 159 20.56 -7.26 -0.38
CA ALA A 159 20.73 -8.70 -0.63
C ALA A 159 19.54 -9.35 -1.36
N GLY A 160 18.39 -8.65 -1.46
CA GLY A 160 17.25 -9.01 -2.30
C GLY A 160 17.35 -8.61 -3.79
N GLN A 161 18.43 -7.92 -4.21
CA GLN A 161 18.70 -7.37 -5.57
C GLN A 161 18.73 -8.37 -6.74
N ALA A 162 18.42 -9.64 -6.50
CA ALA A 162 18.56 -10.67 -7.52
C ALA A 162 17.38 -10.70 -8.52
N ASP A 163 16.42 -9.79 -8.38
CA ASP A 163 15.52 -9.36 -9.46
C ASP A 163 16.30 -8.94 -10.71
N LEU A 164 17.49 -8.35 -10.54
CA LEU A 164 18.42 -8.03 -11.62
C LEU A 164 18.86 -9.29 -12.41
N PHE A 165 19.24 -10.36 -11.71
CA PHE A 165 19.61 -11.62 -12.36
C PHE A 165 18.42 -12.23 -13.11
N LEU A 166 17.24 -12.26 -12.46
CA LEU A 166 16.05 -12.87 -13.04
C LEU A 166 15.49 -12.06 -14.22
N CYS A 167 15.50 -10.73 -14.19
CA CYS A 167 15.04 -9.94 -15.32
C CYS A 167 15.97 -10.08 -16.54
N SER A 168 17.29 -10.20 -16.32
CA SER A 168 18.27 -10.54 -17.36
C SER A 168 18.04 -11.94 -17.94
N TYR A 169 17.89 -12.96 -17.08
CA TYR A 169 17.55 -14.35 -17.48
C TYR A 169 16.24 -14.42 -18.28
N LEU A 170 15.22 -13.65 -17.89
CA LEU A 170 13.95 -13.53 -18.62
C LEU A 170 14.09 -12.74 -19.93
N GLY A 171 15.26 -12.17 -20.24
CA GLY A 171 15.64 -11.67 -21.56
C GLY A 171 15.56 -10.16 -21.77
N ILE A 172 15.54 -9.35 -20.71
CA ILE A 172 15.39 -7.90 -20.88
C ILE A 172 16.53 -7.26 -21.67
N ASP A 173 17.77 -7.69 -21.45
CA ASP A 173 18.95 -7.19 -22.17
C ASP A 173 18.85 -7.41 -23.68
N LEU A 174 18.33 -8.56 -24.11
CA LEU A 174 18.10 -8.89 -25.53
C LEU A 174 17.11 -7.92 -26.21
N LYS A 175 16.31 -7.21 -25.42
CA LYS A 175 15.24 -6.31 -25.88
C LYS A 175 15.68 -4.85 -25.81
N VAL A 176 16.31 -4.44 -24.71
CA VAL A 176 16.80 -3.05 -24.53
C VAL A 176 18.16 -2.79 -25.19
N LYS A 177 18.93 -3.83 -25.50
CA LYS A 177 20.16 -3.79 -26.31
C LYS A 177 21.22 -2.79 -25.83
N GLY A 178 21.32 -2.61 -24.51
CA GLY A 178 22.20 -1.62 -23.85
C GLY A 178 21.85 -0.15 -24.07
N LEU A 179 20.75 0.16 -24.75
CA LEU A 179 20.31 1.55 -24.98
C LEU A 179 19.59 2.15 -23.75
N ARG A 180 19.19 1.30 -22.79
CA ARG A 180 18.36 1.66 -21.63
C ARG A 180 18.87 0.96 -20.38
N LYS A 181 18.79 1.65 -19.25
CA LYS A 181 19.43 1.33 -17.97
C LYS A 181 18.39 1.04 -16.89
N TYR A 182 18.66 0.06 -16.04
CA TYR A 182 17.81 -0.31 -14.90
C TYR A 182 17.67 0.85 -13.91
N ARG A 183 16.45 1.20 -13.52
CA ARG A 183 16.17 2.09 -12.40
C ARG A 183 15.00 1.54 -11.58
N LEU A 184 15.22 1.39 -10.28
CA LEU A 184 14.15 1.21 -9.30
C LEU A 184 13.28 2.47 -9.26
N LEU A 185 11.96 2.31 -9.15
CA LEU A 185 10.99 3.40 -9.14
C LEU A 185 10.23 3.48 -7.83
N ASP A 186 9.59 2.38 -7.41
CA ASP A 186 8.71 2.37 -6.24
C ASP A 186 8.86 1.03 -5.50
N ALA A 187 8.76 1.05 -4.17
CA ALA A 187 8.80 -0.13 -3.32
C ALA A 187 8.13 0.14 -1.96
N ILE A 188 7.61 -0.89 -1.30
CA ILE A 188 7.22 -0.84 0.12
C ILE A 188 7.93 -1.97 0.85
N VAL A 189 8.65 -1.64 1.91
CA VAL A 189 9.48 -2.56 2.68
C VAL A 189 9.00 -2.64 4.12
N LYS A 190 8.89 -3.85 4.66
CA LYS A 190 8.44 -4.11 6.04
C LYS A 190 9.31 -5.18 6.69
N PHE A 191 9.80 -4.92 7.90
CA PHE A 191 10.52 -5.90 8.72
C PHE A 191 9.59 -6.56 9.74
N HIS A 192 9.77 -7.85 9.97
CA HIS A 192 8.95 -8.67 10.87
C HIS A 192 9.72 -9.21 12.08
N ARG A 193 11.05 -9.17 12.03
CA ARG A 193 11.97 -9.46 13.16
C ARG A 193 13.18 -8.51 13.14
N GLY A 194 14.03 -8.60 14.15
CA GLY A 194 15.30 -7.86 14.23
C GLY A 194 16.29 -8.18 13.11
N LEU A 195 17.27 -7.30 12.90
CA LEU A 195 18.18 -7.38 11.75
C LEU A 195 19.14 -8.57 11.83
N PRO A 196 19.59 -9.09 10.67
CA PRO A 196 20.50 -10.24 10.57
C PRO A 196 21.80 -10.04 11.34
N ARG A 197 22.36 -11.13 11.88
CA ARG A 197 23.59 -11.16 12.67
C ARG A 197 24.67 -12.03 12.01
N PRO A 198 25.96 -11.85 12.36
CA PRO A 198 27.02 -12.77 12.00
C PRO A 198 26.67 -14.25 12.25
N GLY A 199 26.71 -15.06 11.18
CA GLY A 199 26.32 -16.47 11.17
C GLY A 199 24.90 -16.73 10.64
N ASP A 200 24.06 -15.71 10.47
CA ASP A 200 22.77 -15.85 9.79
C ASP A 200 22.97 -16.03 8.28
N VAL A 201 22.13 -16.89 7.69
CA VAL A 201 21.96 -17.01 6.24
C VAL A 201 20.60 -16.43 5.90
N ILE A 202 20.57 -15.37 5.09
CA ILE A 202 19.31 -14.76 4.63
C ILE A 202 18.91 -15.42 3.32
N ARG A 203 17.76 -16.09 3.29
CA ARG A 203 17.15 -16.63 2.07
C ARG A 203 16.13 -15.63 1.53
N TYR A 204 16.29 -15.17 0.30
CA TYR A 204 15.27 -14.35 -0.38
C TYR A 204 14.53 -15.18 -1.41
N GLU A 205 13.22 -15.09 -1.41
CA GLU A 205 12.32 -15.67 -2.41
C GLU A 205 11.73 -14.51 -3.21
N ILE A 206 12.20 -14.35 -4.45
CA ILE A 206 11.99 -13.16 -5.28
C ILE A 206 11.16 -13.57 -6.49
N ASP A 207 9.99 -12.96 -6.67
CA ASP A 207 9.13 -13.15 -7.84
C ASP A 207 9.21 -11.91 -8.74
N ILE A 208 9.38 -12.11 -10.06
CA ILE A 208 9.02 -11.11 -11.08
C ILE A 208 7.66 -11.51 -11.64
N ASP A 209 6.66 -10.67 -11.39
CA ASP A 209 5.28 -10.92 -11.75
C ASP A 209 5.07 -10.83 -13.27
N ASN A 210 5.54 -9.75 -13.90
CA ASN A 210 5.52 -9.57 -15.35
C ASN A 210 6.34 -8.35 -15.79
N PHE A 211 6.72 -8.35 -17.07
CA PHE A 211 7.10 -7.13 -17.77
C PHE A 211 5.88 -6.44 -18.39
N VAL A 212 5.93 -5.11 -18.46
CA VAL A 212 5.01 -4.25 -19.20
C VAL A 212 5.85 -3.28 -20.03
N HIS A 213 5.59 -3.18 -21.32
CA HIS A 213 6.23 -2.18 -22.19
C HIS A 213 5.27 -1.05 -22.57
N GLN A 214 5.79 0.17 -22.70
CA GLN A 214 5.09 1.33 -23.22
C GLN A 214 6.04 2.07 -24.18
N GLY A 215 5.77 1.97 -25.49
CA GLY A 215 6.76 2.33 -26.50
C GLY A 215 8.03 1.48 -26.33
N ASP A 216 9.19 2.12 -26.34
CA ASP A 216 10.48 1.46 -26.11
C ASP A 216 10.82 1.26 -24.62
N THR A 217 10.05 1.84 -23.69
CA THR A 217 10.30 1.72 -22.25
C THR A 217 9.72 0.41 -21.73
N TYR A 218 10.56 -0.38 -21.05
CA TYR A 218 10.14 -1.56 -20.31
C TYR A 218 10.08 -1.26 -18.82
N LEU A 219 9.00 -1.68 -18.18
CA LEU A 219 8.81 -1.75 -16.74
C LEU A 219 8.64 -3.21 -16.33
N PHE A 220 8.91 -3.54 -15.08
CA PHE A 220 8.49 -4.80 -14.48
C PHE A 220 8.09 -4.62 -13.03
N PHE A 221 7.24 -5.54 -12.57
CA PHE A 221 6.77 -5.59 -11.18
C PHE A 221 7.37 -6.81 -10.49
N PHE A 222 7.77 -6.60 -9.24
CA PHE A 222 8.45 -7.62 -8.46
C PHE A 222 8.17 -7.47 -6.96
N ARG A 223 8.42 -8.56 -6.25
CA ARG A 223 8.30 -8.65 -4.80
C ARG A 223 9.33 -9.64 -4.27
N PHE A 224 9.64 -9.55 -2.98
CA PHE A 224 10.39 -10.60 -2.32
C PHE A 224 9.97 -10.82 -0.87
N GLU A 225 10.18 -12.05 -0.41
CA GLU A 225 10.09 -12.43 0.99
C GLU A 225 11.46 -12.96 1.45
N GLY A 226 12.00 -12.38 2.52
CA GLY A 226 13.29 -12.75 3.11
C GLY A 226 13.11 -13.50 4.42
N PHE A 227 13.90 -14.56 4.63
CA PHE A 227 13.83 -15.45 5.79
C PHE A 227 15.22 -15.74 6.36
N ILE A 228 15.32 -15.97 7.68
CA ILE A 228 16.49 -16.57 8.32
C ILE A 228 16.06 -17.89 8.95
N GLY A 229 16.47 -19.01 8.35
CA GLY A 229 15.89 -20.32 8.63
C GLY A 229 14.40 -20.34 8.25
N ASN A 230 13.54 -20.41 9.27
CA ASN A 230 12.08 -20.30 9.15
C ASN A 230 11.54 -18.95 9.67
N ASP A 231 12.38 -18.11 10.31
CA ASP A 231 11.92 -16.81 10.79
C ASP A 231 11.73 -15.85 9.62
N HIS A 232 10.55 -15.26 9.50
CA HIS A 232 10.28 -14.21 8.51
C HIS A 232 11.04 -12.93 8.85
N LEU A 233 11.94 -12.50 7.97
CA LEU A 233 12.78 -11.32 8.16
C LEU A 233 12.11 -10.05 7.64
N ILE A 234 11.78 -10.06 6.34
CA ILE A 234 11.47 -8.86 5.58
C ILE A 234 10.53 -9.21 4.42
N SER A 235 9.57 -8.33 4.13
CA SER A 235 8.80 -8.33 2.89
C SER A 235 9.12 -7.07 2.09
N MET A 236 9.26 -7.21 0.77
CA MET A 236 9.15 -6.12 -0.18
C MET A 236 7.99 -6.38 -1.14
N PHE A 237 7.05 -5.44 -1.21
CA PHE A 237 5.88 -5.50 -2.09
C PHE A 237 5.69 -4.18 -2.83
N ASN A 238 4.85 -4.19 -3.87
CA ASN A 238 4.69 -3.10 -4.84
C ASN A 238 6.03 -2.64 -5.46
N GLY A 239 6.98 -3.56 -5.62
CA GLY A 239 8.25 -3.29 -6.29
C GLY A 239 8.01 -3.00 -7.77
N CYS A 240 8.50 -1.86 -8.23
CA CYS A 240 8.45 -1.46 -9.63
C CYS A 240 9.80 -0.91 -10.06
N ALA A 241 10.34 -1.46 -11.14
CA ALA A 241 11.57 -1.00 -11.78
C ALA A 241 11.37 -0.89 -13.31
N GLY A 242 12.28 -0.22 -13.98
CA GLY A 242 12.20 -0.03 -15.42
C GLY A 242 13.51 0.33 -16.11
N PHE A 243 13.44 0.44 -17.43
CA PHE A 243 14.58 0.56 -18.32
C PHE A 243 14.52 1.86 -19.13
N PHE A 244 15.38 2.80 -18.75
CA PHE A 244 15.32 4.19 -19.21
C PHE A 244 16.60 4.63 -19.89
N THR A 245 16.48 5.47 -20.90
CA THR A 245 17.58 6.26 -21.45
C THR A 245 18.03 7.32 -20.45
N ASP A 246 19.27 7.78 -20.60
CA ASP A 246 19.83 8.93 -19.87
C ASP A 246 18.96 10.20 -20.00
N GLU A 247 18.18 10.34 -21.09
CA GLU A 247 17.29 11.48 -21.34
C GLU A 247 15.96 11.38 -20.59
N GLU A 248 15.28 10.24 -20.64
CA GLU A 248 14.03 10.02 -19.89
C GLU A 248 14.26 10.16 -18.38
N VAL A 249 15.42 9.71 -17.87
CA VAL A 249 15.80 9.89 -16.47
C VAL A 249 15.97 11.37 -16.11
N ARG A 250 16.60 12.19 -16.97
CA ARG A 250 16.70 13.65 -16.75
C ARG A 250 15.32 14.32 -16.80
N ASN A 251 14.45 13.84 -17.69
CA ASN A 251 13.11 14.40 -17.93
C ASN A 251 12.04 13.88 -16.95
N SER A 252 12.40 13.08 -15.95
CA SER A 252 11.47 12.50 -14.96
C SER A 252 10.73 13.52 -14.10
N GLY A 253 11.23 14.76 -14.01
CA GLY A 253 10.74 15.79 -13.10
C GLY A 253 11.17 15.61 -11.63
N GLY A 254 11.85 14.51 -11.29
CA GLY A 254 12.20 14.17 -9.91
C GLY A 254 10.98 13.89 -9.03
N ILE A 255 11.16 14.00 -7.70
CA ILE A 255 10.03 13.92 -6.76
C ILE A 255 9.29 15.27 -6.76
N ILE A 256 8.01 15.23 -7.15
CA ILE A 256 7.07 16.34 -7.03
C ILE A 256 6.27 16.14 -5.74
N LEU A 257 6.45 17.03 -4.77
CA LEU A 257 5.61 17.05 -3.57
C LEU A 257 4.24 17.62 -3.90
N THR A 258 3.20 16.95 -3.44
CA THR A 258 1.83 17.49 -3.47
C THR A 258 1.62 18.52 -2.34
N GLU A 259 0.48 19.22 -2.36
CA GLU A 259 0.04 20.03 -1.23
C GLU A 259 -0.13 19.17 0.04
N GLU A 260 -0.63 17.94 -0.11
CA GLU A 260 -0.75 16.96 0.98
C GLU A 260 0.61 16.55 1.55
N ASP A 261 1.66 16.46 0.73
CA ASP A 261 3.03 16.18 1.17
C ASP A 261 3.70 17.37 1.87
N SER A 262 3.24 18.59 1.61
CA SER A 262 3.85 19.83 2.11
C SER A 262 3.07 20.44 3.29
N ARG A 263 1.82 20.02 3.51
CA ARG A 263 0.93 20.57 4.53
C ARG A 263 1.44 20.29 5.96
N PRO A 264 1.49 21.28 6.86
CA PRO A 264 1.77 21.04 8.28
C PRO A 264 0.76 20.08 8.90
N LEU A 265 1.25 19.16 9.73
CA LEU A 265 0.46 18.18 10.48
C LEU A 265 0.95 18.16 11.94
N ALA A 266 0.10 17.75 12.88
CA ALA A 266 0.56 17.52 14.24
C ALA A 266 1.35 16.19 14.30
N GLY A 267 2.66 16.27 14.57
CA GLY A 267 3.46 15.10 14.90
C GLY A 267 3.03 14.49 16.24
N LYS A 268 3.41 13.23 16.45
CA LYS A 268 3.06 12.48 17.67
C LYS A 268 4.25 12.32 18.62
N LYS A 269 4.06 12.65 19.89
CA LYS A 269 4.96 12.29 21.00
C LYS A 269 4.19 11.42 21.99
N ALA A 270 4.89 10.53 22.70
CA ALA A 270 4.31 9.83 23.85
C ALA A 270 3.69 10.82 24.86
N SER A 271 2.56 10.48 25.47
CA SER A 271 1.82 11.39 26.37
C SER A 271 2.62 11.82 27.62
N ASN A 272 3.64 11.06 27.97
CA ASN A 272 4.58 11.31 29.06
C ASN A 272 5.98 11.77 28.56
N TRP A 273 6.08 12.29 27.34
CA TRP A 273 7.35 12.76 26.76
C TRP A 273 8.00 13.84 27.64
N GLN A 274 9.33 13.74 27.78
CA GLN A 274 10.17 14.75 28.42
C GLN A 274 11.41 14.94 27.55
N ASP A 275 11.78 16.18 27.25
CA ASP A 275 13.01 16.47 26.53
C ASP A 275 14.20 16.32 27.50
N LEU A 276 15.18 15.47 27.15
CA LEU A 276 16.29 15.08 28.03
C LEU A 276 17.38 16.15 28.12
N VAL A 277 17.50 16.97 27.07
CA VAL A 277 18.52 18.00 26.91
C VAL A 277 17.94 19.21 26.18
N PRO A 278 18.43 20.44 26.44
CA PRO A 278 18.16 21.57 25.57
C PRO A 278 18.74 21.32 24.17
N VAL A 279 17.94 21.63 23.16
CA VAL A 279 18.32 21.59 21.73
C VAL A 279 17.95 22.93 21.11
N ASN A 280 18.85 23.51 20.32
CA ASN A 280 18.60 24.72 19.54
C ASN A 280 18.72 24.41 18.04
N ALA A 281 18.44 25.41 17.19
CA ALA A 281 18.82 25.34 15.78
C ALA A 281 20.35 25.33 15.65
N GLU A 282 20.92 24.23 15.17
CA GLU A 282 22.35 23.91 15.22
C GLU A 282 22.87 23.36 13.86
N SER A 283 24.19 23.31 13.68
CA SER A 283 24.86 22.77 12.50
C SER A 283 26.23 22.19 12.89
N TYR A 284 26.66 21.11 12.23
CA TYR A 284 27.90 20.39 12.57
C TYR A 284 28.75 20.18 11.31
N ASN A 285 30.01 20.56 11.38
CA ASN A 285 30.97 20.36 10.29
C ASN A 285 31.51 18.91 10.27
N ASP A 286 32.33 18.63 9.26
CA ASP A 286 32.93 17.33 8.98
C ASP A 286 33.69 16.75 10.20
N GLU A 287 34.46 17.60 10.90
CA GLU A 287 35.21 17.20 12.10
C GLU A 287 34.28 16.82 13.27
N ALA A 288 33.18 17.56 13.45
CA ALA A 288 32.18 17.28 14.47
C ALA A 288 31.43 15.97 14.18
N VAL A 289 30.99 15.75 12.94
CA VAL A 289 30.33 14.49 12.55
C VAL A 289 31.30 13.30 12.57
N ALA A 290 32.58 13.50 12.23
CA ALA A 290 33.63 12.49 12.38
C ALA A 290 33.83 12.06 13.85
N ALA A 291 33.72 12.98 14.82
CA ALA A 291 33.81 12.65 16.24
C ALA A 291 32.69 11.69 16.72
N LEU A 292 31.52 11.68 16.07
CA LEU A 292 30.45 10.72 16.37
C LEU A 292 30.81 9.27 15.97
N ARG A 293 31.82 9.07 15.12
CA ARG A 293 32.31 7.75 14.69
C ARG A 293 33.27 7.12 15.71
N THR A 294 34.03 7.94 16.42
CA THR A 294 34.85 7.52 17.58
C THR A 294 34.03 7.46 18.88
N GLY A 295 32.86 8.11 18.91
CA GLY A 295 31.98 8.20 20.08
C GLY A 295 32.24 9.42 20.97
N GLU A 296 33.01 10.39 20.49
CA GLU A 296 33.37 11.63 21.19
C GLU A 296 32.22 12.66 21.11
N LEU A 297 31.07 12.33 21.74
CA LEU A 297 29.83 13.12 21.70
C LEU A 297 30.05 14.62 21.96
N ALA A 298 30.84 14.97 22.98
CA ALA A 298 31.11 16.36 23.36
C ALA A 298 31.87 17.18 22.30
N ARG A 299 32.67 16.54 21.44
CA ARG A 299 33.34 17.24 20.32
C ARG A 299 32.40 17.60 19.18
N CYS A 300 31.25 16.93 19.09
CA CYS A 300 30.18 17.28 18.15
C CYS A 300 29.16 18.21 18.79
N PHE A 301 28.55 17.78 19.89
CA PHE A 301 27.39 18.42 20.51
C PHE A 301 27.72 19.40 21.65
N GLY A 302 29.01 19.55 21.99
CA GLY A 302 29.50 20.49 23.00
C GLY A 302 29.46 19.97 24.45
N PRO A 303 29.85 20.82 25.43
CA PRO A 303 30.16 20.42 26.80
C PRO A 303 29.03 19.75 27.60
N LEU A 304 27.77 19.88 27.16
CA LEU A 304 26.66 19.17 27.79
C LEU A 304 26.80 17.64 27.74
N PHE A 305 27.58 17.13 26.79
CA PHE A 305 27.87 15.71 26.61
C PHE A 305 29.20 15.28 27.24
N ASP A 306 29.87 16.15 28.02
CA ASP A 306 31.15 15.83 28.66
C ASP A 306 31.02 14.66 29.65
N GLY A 307 31.84 13.63 29.44
CA GLY A 307 31.86 12.44 30.29
C GLY A 307 30.63 11.53 30.16
N ILE A 308 29.87 11.65 29.06
CA ILE A 308 28.85 10.69 28.63
C ILE A 308 29.46 9.72 27.61
N ASP A 309 29.54 8.45 27.98
CA ASP A 309 30.06 7.40 27.11
C ASP A 309 28.97 6.87 26.16
N LEU A 310 29.33 6.67 24.88
CA LEU A 310 28.47 6.05 23.87
C LEU A 310 28.90 4.61 23.57
N ALA A 311 27.96 3.68 23.64
CA ALA A 311 28.17 2.28 23.26
C ALA A 311 28.69 2.19 21.81
N PRO A 312 29.69 1.33 21.50
CA PRO A 312 30.26 1.25 20.15
C PRO A 312 29.23 1.00 19.05
N SER A 313 28.21 0.20 19.34
CA SER A 313 27.05 -0.12 18.49
C SER A 313 26.06 1.02 18.25
N LEU A 314 26.27 2.18 18.89
CA LEU A 314 25.48 3.41 18.67
C LEU A 314 26.27 4.52 17.98
N ARG A 315 27.59 4.40 17.84
CA ARG A 315 28.46 5.36 17.13
C ARG A 315 28.08 5.46 15.66
N LEU A 316 28.28 6.62 15.03
CA LEU A 316 28.01 6.76 13.60
C LEU A 316 28.94 5.82 12.79
N PRO A 317 28.45 5.09 11.77
CA PRO A 317 29.32 4.19 11.01
C PRO A 317 30.44 4.91 10.23
N GLY A 318 31.54 4.19 10.03
CA GLY A 318 32.75 4.66 9.34
C GLY A 318 33.24 3.68 8.28
N GLY A 319 34.45 3.90 7.76
CA GLY A 319 34.98 3.11 6.64
C GLY A 319 34.08 3.29 5.41
N ARG A 320 33.72 2.19 4.73
CA ARG A 320 32.78 2.21 3.60
C ARG A 320 31.38 2.74 3.97
N MET A 321 30.99 2.66 5.24
CA MET A 321 29.71 3.19 5.74
C MET A 321 29.81 4.66 6.21
N GLN A 322 30.89 5.38 5.89
CA GLN A 322 30.89 6.84 5.96
C GLN A 322 30.04 7.40 4.81
N LEU A 323 28.76 7.65 5.08
CA LEU A 323 27.76 8.07 4.08
C LEU A 323 27.20 9.49 4.29
N ILE A 324 27.66 10.21 5.33
CA ILE A 324 27.33 11.62 5.58
C ILE A 324 28.58 12.33 6.09
N ASP A 325 28.81 13.56 5.64
CA ASP A 325 29.97 14.35 6.05
C ASP A 325 29.58 15.41 7.07
N ARG A 326 28.50 16.16 6.84
CA ARG A 326 28.14 17.34 7.65
C ARG A 326 26.64 17.46 7.89
N ILE A 327 26.26 18.14 8.96
CA ILE A 327 24.88 18.54 9.27
C ILE A 327 24.73 20.03 9.00
N LEU A 328 24.00 20.38 7.93
CA LEU A 328 23.72 21.75 7.52
C LEU A 328 22.74 22.46 8.46
N LEU A 329 21.78 21.71 9.00
CA LEU A 329 20.77 22.21 9.93
C LEU A 329 20.23 21.05 10.78
N LEU A 330 20.10 21.28 12.08
CA LEU A 330 19.25 20.53 12.99
C LEU A 330 18.33 21.54 13.66
N ASP A 331 17.03 21.45 13.42
CA ASP A 331 16.00 22.30 14.01
C ASP A 331 15.04 21.40 14.84
N PRO A 332 15.01 21.52 16.18
CA PRO A 332 14.24 20.62 17.05
C PRO A 332 12.72 20.84 17.00
N VAL A 333 12.24 21.93 16.40
CA VAL A 333 10.80 22.24 16.23
C VAL A 333 10.41 22.39 14.76
N GLY A 334 11.36 22.15 13.86
CA GLY A 334 11.17 22.25 12.42
C GLY A 334 10.44 21.07 11.80
N GLY A 335 10.31 21.16 10.48
CA GLY A 335 9.66 20.17 9.63
C GLY A 335 8.14 20.23 9.71
N ARG A 336 7.46 19.62 8.73
CA ARG A 336 6.00 19.66 8.61
C ARG A 336 5.24 19.15 9.84
N TYR A 337 5.88 18.35 10.68
CA TYR A 337 5.31 17.71 11.86
C TYR A 337 5.55 18.49 13.18
N GLY A 338 6.45 19.48 13.17
CA GLY A 338 6.80 20.29 14.34
C GLY A 338 7.56 19.55 15.46
N LEU A 339 8.14 18.38 15.18
CA LEU A 339 8.91 17.59 16.16
C LEU A 339 10.41 17.51 15.84
N GLY A 340 10.86 18.08 14.72
CA GLY A 340 12.25 18.03 14.31
C GLY A 340 12.42 18.00 12.79
N LEU A 341 13.43 18.72 12.33
CA LEU A 341 13.97 18.70 10.98
C LEU A 341 15.49 18.58 11.08
N ILE A 342 16.09 17.63 10.36
CA ILE A 342 17.54 17.56 10.21
C ILE A 342 17.94 17.44 8.74
N ARG A 343 18.97 18.21 8.37
CA ARG A 343 19.55 18.25 7.03
C ARG A 343 21.02 17.89 7.08
N ALA A 344 21.40 16.80 6.42
CA ALA A 344 22.79 16.39 6.24
C ALA A 344 23.21 16.51 4.78
N GLU A 345 24.51 16.53 4.54
CA GLU A 345 25.12 16.58 3.22
C GLU A 345 26.34 15.66 3.16
N ALA A 346 26.62 15.14 1.97
CA ALA A 346 27.88 14.46 1.62
C ALA A 346 28.36 14.92 0.24
N ASP A 347 29.67 14.94 0.05
CA ASP A 347 30.29 15.15 -1.25
C ASP A 347 30.35 13.82 -2.02
N ILE A 348 30.08 13.85 -3.33
CA ILE A 348 30.15 12.67 -4.21
C ILE A 348 31.40 12.76 -5.08
N HIS A 349 32.21 11.71 -5.01
CA HIS A 349 33.42 11.53 -5.79
C HIS A 349 33.23 10.43 -6.84
N PRO A 350 33.72 10.60 -8.09
CA PRO A 350 33.56 9.58 -9.15
C PRO A 350 34.10 8.19 -8.80
N ASP A 351 35.06 8.12 -7.89
CA ASP A 351 35.75 6.94 -7.37
C ASP A 351 35.17 6.42 -6.04
N ASP A 352 34.03 6.96 -5.59
CA ASP A 352 33.30 6.41 -4.44
C ASP A 352 32.97 4.94 -4.66
N TRP A 353 33.30 4.12 -3.66
CA TRP A 353 33.29 2.65 -3.77
C TRP A 353 31.95 2.10 -4.28
N PHE A 354 30.83 2.69 -3.84
CA PHE A 354 29.48 2.29 -4.24
C PHE A 354 29.14 2.64 -5.69
N LEU A 355 29.74 3.68 -6.28
CA LEU A 355 29.60 3.98 -7.70
C LEU A 355 30.42 2.99 -8.53
N THR A 356 31.62 2.65 -8.07
CA THR A 356 32.54 1.78 -8.83
C THR A 356 32.08 0.32 -8.92
N CYS A 357 31.33 -0.19 -7.93
CA CYS A 357 30.82 -1.57 -7.93
C CYS A 357 29.36 -1.73 -8.38
N HIS A 358 28.53 -0.68 -8.34
CA HIS A 358 27.11 -0.73 -8.70
C HIS A 358 26.80 0.34 -9.76
N PHE A 359 26.70 0.03 -11.06
CA PHE A 359 27.25 -1.14 -11.74
C PHE A 359 28.49 -0.72 -12.54
N MET A 360 29.38 -1.67 -12.86
CA MET A 360 30.66 -1.37 -13.53
C MET A 360 30.51 -0.62 -14.89
N ASP A 361 29.40 -0.84 -15.60
CA ASP A 361 29.06 -0.22 -16.89
C ASP A 361 27.95 0.85 -16.79
N ASP A 362 27.24 0.93 -15.66
CA ASP A 362 26.31 2.03 -15.35
C ASP A 362 26.40 2.43 -13.87
N MET A 363 27.44 3.21 -13.56
CA MET A 363 27.78 3.64 -12.19
C MET A 363 26.68 4.53 -11.60
N VAL A 364 26.00 4.03 -10.57
CA VAL A 364 24.85 4.65 -9.92
C VAL A 364 24.76 4.23 -8.46
N MET A 365 24.57 5.16 -7.53
CA MET A 365 24.43 4.80 -6.12
C MET A 365 23.19 3.90 -5.90
N PRO A 366 23.30 2.80 -5.14
CA PRO A 366 22.16 2.00 -4.72
C PRO A 366 21.11 2.81 -3.95
N GLY A 367 19.83 2.63 -4.28
CA GLY A 367 18.72 3.27 -3.56
C GLY A 367 18.61 2.83 -2.09
N THR A 368 19.15 1.66 -1.76
CA THR A 368 19.27 1.15 -0.39
C THR A 368 20.31 1.93 0.41
N LEU A 369 21.47 2.27 -0.16
CA LEU A 369 22.44 3.14 0.50
C LEU A 369 21.88 4.56 0.70
N MET A 370 21.05 5.06 -0.21
CA MET A 370 20.34 6.35 -0.04
C MET A 370 19.44 6.35 1.20
N TYR A 371 18.78 5.23 1.52
CA TYR A 371 18.05 5.05 2.79
C TYR A 371 19.01 5.11 3.99
N GLU A 372 20.15 4.42 3.90
CA GLU A 372 21.12 4.39 5.01
C GLU A 372 21.72 5.76 5.33
N CYS A 373 21.92 6.62 4.32
CA CYS A 373 22.31 8.02 4.53
C CYS A 373 21.25 8.79 5.33
N CYS A 374 19.96 8.55 5.03
CA CYS A 374 18.83 9.12 5.77
C CYS A 374 18.77 8.56 7.20
N ALA A 375 19.02 7.27 7.39
CA ALA A 375 19.09 6.63 8.70
C ALA A 375 20.28 7.14 9.53
N HIS A 376 21.47 7.32 8.94
CA HIS A 376 22.63 7.96 9.57
C HIS A 376 22.32 9.39 10.00
N THR A 377 21.62 10.15 9.17
CA THR A 377 21.18 11.51 9.50
C THR A 377 20.22 11.49 10.69
N LEU A 378 19.22 10.61 10.68
CA LEU A 378 18.28 10.42 11.79
C LEU A 378 18.99 10.00 13.09
N ARG A 379 20.00 9.13 13.01
CA ARG A 379 20.84 8.70 14.14
C ARG A 379 21.52 9.89 14.83
N VAL A 380 22.01 10.88 14.08
CA VAL A 380 22.61 12.10 14.64
C VAL A 380 21.57 12.94 15.39
N PHE A 381 20.35 13.07 14.85
CA PHE A 381 19.25 13.73 15.55
C PHE A 381 18.92 13.04 16.88
N LEU A 382 18.78 11.70 16.88
CA LEU A 382 18.48 10.92 18.09
C LEU A 382 19.55 11.11 19.17
N GLN A 383 20.83 10.97 18.82
CA GLN A 383 21.91 11.20 19.78
C GLN A 383 21.89 12.64 20.34
N ARG A 384 21.62 13.64 19.49
CA ARG A 384 21.57 15.05 19.90
C ARG A 384 20.39 15.39 20.82
N ILE A 385 19.23 14.75 20.67
CA ILE A 385 18.10 14.88 21.62
C ILE A 385 18.32 14.08 22.93
N GLY A 386 19.51 13.50 23.12
CA GLY A 386 19.92 12.83 24.35
C GLY A 386 19.64 11.33 24.38
N TRP A 387 19.30 10.71 23.25
CA TRP A 387 19.16 9.24 23.16
C TRP A 387 20.54 8.59 23.00
N VAL A 388 21.28 8.59 24.10
CA VAL A 388 22.65 8.07 24.22
C VAL A 388 22.75 7.15 25.43
N THR A 389 23.59 6.13 25.35
CA THR A 389 23.87 5.22 26.46
C THR A 389 25.19 4.48 26.25
N ALA A 390 25.84 4.11 27.36
CA ALA A 390 27.03 3.25 27.39
C ALA A 390 26.67 1.75 27.44
N LYS A 391 25.38 1.40 27.54
CA LYS A 391 24.91 0.02 27.74
C LYS A 391 25.31 -0.87 26.55
N PRO A 392 26.11 -1.94 26.75
CA PRO A 392 26.45 -2.90 25.70
C PRO A 392 25.20 -3.54 25.06
N GLU A 393 25.37 -4.13 23.87
CA GLU A 393 24.30 -4.74 23.05
C GLU A 393 23.18 -3.79 22.57
N THR A 394 23.13 -2.53 23.03
CA THR A 394 22.17 -1.53 22.53
C THR A 394 22.48 -1.19 21.07
N CYS A 395 21.50 -1.29 20.19
CA CYS A 395 21.69 -1.15 18.74
C CYS A 395 20.48 -0.51 18.06
N TYR A 396 20.67 0.00 16.85
CA TYR A 396 19.58 0.51 16.02
C TYR A 396 19.00 -0.60 15.14
N GLU A 397 17.67 -0.71 15.12
CA GLU A 397 16.91 -1.63 14.28
C GLU A 397 15.65 -0.91 13.74
N PRO A 398 15.01 -1.38 12.65
CA PRO A 398 13.72 -0.84 12.21
C PRO A 398 12.61 -1.13 13.23
N VAL A 399 11.54 -0.34 13.20
CA VAL A 399 10.32 -0.65 13.98
C VAL A 399 9.57 -1.77 13.27
N LEU A 400 9.43 -2.91 13.95
CA LEU A 400 8.76 -4.08 13.39
C LEU A 400 7.30 -3.76 13.06
N GLY A 401 6.82 -4.25 11.92
CA GLY A 401 5.45 -4.03 11.47
C GLY A 401 5.23 -2.73 10.70
N VAL A 402 6.10 -1.71 10.84
CA VAL A 402 6.02 -0.46 10.07
C VAL A 402 6.45 -0.70 8.63
N ALA A 403 5.64 -0.23 7.69
CA ALA A 403 5.90 -0.34 6.26
C ALA A 403 6.49 0.99 5.75
N SER A 404 7.76 0.99 5.39
CA SER A 404 8.45 2.15 4.81
C SER A 404 8.21 2.18 3.30
N VAL A 405 7.73 3.31 2.79
CA VAL A 405 7.44 3.51 1.35
C VAL A 405 8.60 4.24 0.70
N LEU A 406 9.17 3.66 -0.36
CA LEU A 406 10.24 4.24 -1.17
C LEU A 406 9.71 4.69 -2.53
N LYS A 407 10.10 5.90 -2.96
CA LYS A 407 9.92 6.41 -4.33
C LYS A 407 11.23 6.99 -4.85
N CYS A 408 11.72 6.46 -5.96
CA CYS A 408 12.90 6.89 -6.69
C CYS A 408 12.51 7.52 -8.03
N ARG A 409 13.00 8.72 -8.33
CA ARG A 409 12.78 9.44 -9.60
C ARG A 409 14.05 10.04 -10.20
N GLY A 410 15.22 9.80 -9.60
CA GLY A 410 16.52 10.15 -10.19
C GLY A 410 17.70 9.41 -9.56
N PRO A 411 18.84 9.30 -10.25
CA PRO A 411 20.04 8.64 -9.77
C PRO A 411 21.04 9.62 -9.11
N VAL A 412 21.94 9.07 -8.28
CA VAL A 412 23.26 9.68 -8.01
C VAL A 412 24.28 8.97 -8.89
N THR A 413 25.11 9.73 -9.61
CA THR A 413 26.06 9.21 -10.61
C THR A 413 27.44 9.84 -10.40
N PRO A 414 28.52 9.39 -11.07
CA PRO A 414 29.84 10.04 -11.02
C PRO A 414 29.89 11.53 -11.44
N ARG A 415 28.80 12.06 -12.03
CA ARG A 415 28.65 13.50 -12.33
C ARG A 415 28.11 14.31 -11.16
N THR A 416 27.42 13.66 -10.22
CA THR A 416 26.86 14.31 -9.03
C THR A 416 27.98 14.88 -8.18
N ARG A 417 27.77 16.05 -7.56
CA ARG A 417 28.77 16.68 -6.68
C ARG A 417 28.38 16.69 -5.24
N HIS A 418 27.12 16.98 -4.94
CA HIS A 418 26.62 17.02 -3.57
C HIS A 418 25.30 16.27 -3.48
N VAL A 419 25.14 15.52 -2.40
CA VAL A 419 23.87 14.91 -2.02
C VAL A 419 23.43 15.46 -0.68
N ARG A 420 22.13 15.75 -0.55
CA ARG A 420 21.54 16.31 0.67
C ARG A 420 20.36 15.46 1.11
N TYR A 421 20.33 15.17 2.40
CA TYR A 421 19.30 14.37 3.06
C TYR A 421 18.50 15.28 3.98
N GLU A 422 17.18 15.23 3.91
CA GLU A 422 16.27 16.07 4.68
C GLU A 422 15.24 15.18 5.38
N ILE A 423 15.28 15.13 6.71
CA ILE A 423 14.50 14.20 7.53
C ILE A 423 13.55 15.00 8.42
N GLU A 424 12.26 14.69 8.37
CA GLU A 424 11.20 15.32 9.17
C GLU A 424 10.62 14.32 10.18
N ILE A 425 10.74 14.64 11.46
CA ILE A 425 10.37 13.73 12.56
C ILE A 425 8.85 13.69 12.73
N LYS A 426 8.23 12.53 12.52
CA LYS A 426 6.77 12.33 12.49
C LYS A 426 6.22 11.80 13.81
N GLU A 427 6.92 10.85 14.42
CA GLU A 427 6.53 10.22 15.68
C GLU A 427 7.75 9.89 16.55
N LEU A 428 7.65 10.12 17.86
CA LEU A 428 8.66 9.77 18.87
C LEU A 428 8.02 9.07 20.07
N GLY A 429 8.52 7.87 20.42
CA GLY A 429 7.95 7.04 21.49
C GLY A 429 8.96 6.11 22.17
N TYR A 430 8.45 5.27 23.08
CA TYR A 430 9.26 4.46 24.01
C TYR A 430 8.76 3.02 24.22
N ALA A 431 7.83 2.52 23.39
CA ALA A 431 7.07 1.30 23.70
C ALA A 431 7.39 0.13 22.75
N PRO A 432 7.83 -1.05 23.25
CA PRO A 432 8.45 -1.27 24.57
C PRO A 432 9.87 -0.68 24.70
N GLU A 433 10.42 -0.19 23.58
CA GLU A 433 11.77 0.38 23.46
C GLU A 433 11.70 1.75 22.75
N PRO A 434 12.69 2.64 22.91
CA PRO A 434 12.74 3.95 22.23
C PRO A 434 12.65 3.80 20.71
N TYR A 435 11.71 4.53 20.09
CA TYR A 435 11.53 4.51 18.63
C TYR A 435 11.17 5.88 18.05
N VAL A 436 11.51 6.04 16.77
CA VAL A 436 11.17 7.18 15.93
C VAL A 436 10.60 6.71 14.60
N ILE A 437 9.66 7.49 14.06
CA ILE A 437 9.21 7.40 12.67
C ILE A 437 9.41 8.78 12.04
N ALA A 438 9.90 8.81 10.81
CA ALA A 438 10.19 10.03 10.07
C ALA A 438 9.88 9.86 8.57
N ASP A 439 9.60 10.96 7.90
CA ASP A 439 9.61 11.03 6.44
C ASP A 439 10.95 11.66 6.01
N ALA A 440 11.46 11.29 4.82
CA ALA A 440 12.74 11.77 4.31
C ALA A 440 12.70 12.09 2.82
N LEU A 441 13.51 13.08 2.42
CA LEU A 441 13.78 13.47 1.05
C LEU A 441 15.28 13.49 0.79
N MET A 442 15.70 12.93 -0.34
CA MET A 442 17.08 13.04 -0.82
C MET A 442 17.13 13.89 -2.09
N TYR A 443 18.14 14.74 -2.13
CA TYR A 443 18.47 15.63 -3.23
C TYR A 443 19.83 15.25 -3.82
N ALA A 444 19.98 15.30 -5.14
CA ALA A 444 21.25 15.25 -5.85
C ALA A 444 21.43 16.55 -6.62
N ASP A 445 22.51 17.30 -6.36
CA ASP A 445 22.78 18.65 -6.89
C ASP A 445 21.56 19.59 -6.88
N GLY A 446 20.75 19.50 -5.81
CA GLY A 446 19.55 20.31 -5.60
C GLY A 446 18.24 19.75 -6.19
N GLN A 447 18.26 18.73 -7.06
CA GLN A 447 17.06 18.06 -7.55
C GLN A 447 16.59 16.99 -6.55
N ARG A 448 15.31 17.00 -6.16
CA ARG A 448 14.72 15.91 -5.34
C ARG A 448 14.65 14.63 -6.16
N ILE A 449 15.37 13.59 -5.74
CA ILE A 449 15.47 12.33 -6.47
C ILE A 449 14.81 11.15 -5.75
N VAL A 450 14.74 11.16 -4.42
CA VAL A 450 14.16 10.07 -3.62
C VAL A 450 13.28 10.63 -2.50
N SER A 451 12.20 9.91 -2.19
CA SER A 451 11.38 10.11 -1.00
C SER A 451 11.20 8.78 -0.27
N PHE A 452 11.36 8.82 1.05
CA PHE A 452 10.95 7.77 1.97
C PHE A 452 9.81 8.31 2.84
N LYS A 453 8.72 7.54 2.99
CA LYS A 453 7.70 7.79 4.01
C LYS A 453 7.71 6.67 5.03
N ASP A 454 7.46 7.03 6.29
CA ASP A 454 7.44 6.10 7.41
C ASP A 454 8.75 5.29 7.58
N MET A 455 9.89 5.94 7.29
CA MET A 455 11.21 5.45 7.69
C MET A 455 11.24 5.34 9.22
N SER A 456 11.71 4.22 9.76
CA SER A 456 11.64 3.95 11.19
C SER A 456 12.96 3.48 11.78
N MET A 457 13.20 3.83 13.04
CA MET A 457 14.39 3.45 13.79
C MET A 457 14.04 3.28 15.27
N LYS A 458 14.56 2.23 15.88
CA LYS A 458 14.32 1.81 17.27
C LYS A 458 15.66 1.50 17.94
N MET A 459 15.84 1.90 19.19
CA MET A 459 16.99 1.52 20.01
C MET A 459 16.69 0.23 20.77
N THR A 460 16.98 -0.92 20.15
CA THR A 460 16.83 -2.22 20.79
C THR A 460 17.83 -2.37 21.94
N GLY A 461 17.39 -2.97 23.05
CA GLY A 461 18.22 -3.34 24.20
C GLY A 461 18.26 -2.30 25.33
N VAL A 462 17.58 -1.15 25.20
CA VAL A 462 17.54 -0.10 26.23
C VAL A 462 16.11 0.36 26.52
N THR A 463 15.83 0.66 27.78
CA THR A 463 14.55 1.21 28.22
C THR A 463 14.61 2.73 28.37
N ARG A 464 13.43 3.38 28.37
CA ARG A 464 13.30 4.82 28.67
C ARG A 464 14.07 5.24 29.94
N ALA A 465 13.85 4.52 31.04
CA ALA A 465 14.43 4.84 32.34
C ALA A 465 15.97 4.73 32.34
N GLU A 466 16.54 3.85 31.52
CA GLU A 466 18.00 3.73 31.36
C GLU A 466 18.60 4.90 30.58
N ILE A 467 17.87 5.44 29.59
CA ILE A 467 18.28 6.68 28.88
C ILE A 467 18.16 7.89 29.81
N GLU A 468 17.03 8.05 30.52
CA GLU A 468 16.83 9.13 31.51
C GLU A 468 17.91 9.10 32.61
N ALA A 469 18.32 7.90 33.05
CA ALA A 469 19.35 7.72 34.07
C ALA A 469 20.77 8.13 33.62
N VAL A 470 21.03 8.32 32.32
CA VAL A 470 22.30 8.92 31.85
C VAL A 470 22.33 10.40 32.25
N TRP A 471 21.24 11.12 32.00
CA TRP A 471 21.12 12.55 32.25
C TRP A 471 20.95 12.87 33.74
N GLY A 472 20.19 12.08 34.48
CA GLY A 472 20.09 12.21 35.95
C GLY A 472 21.42 11.97 36.70
N LYS A 473 22.40 11.29 36.09
CA LYS A 473 23.77 11.16 36.63
C LYS A 473 24.68 12.32 36.24
N ALA A 474 24.41 13.00 35.14
CA ALA A 474 25.17 14.16 34.68
C ALA A 474 24.95 15.37 35.60
N GLU A 475 23.69 15.65 36.00
CA GLU A 475 23.35 16.76 36.90
C GLU A 475 24.07 16.69 38.27
N VAL A 476 24.31 15.47 38.78
CA VAL A 476 25.02 15.25 40.05
C VAL A 476 26.51 15.58 39.95
N ARG A 477 27.12 15.50 38.76
CA ARG A 477 28.55 15.84 38.56
C ARG A 477 28.80 17.35 38.56
N ASP A 478 27.90 18.15 37.98
CA ASP A 478 28.07 19.62 37.94
C ASP A 478 27.97 20.27 39.34
N GLN A 479 27.19 19.69 40.24
CA GLN A 479 27.13 20.13 41.64
C GLN A 479 28.42 19.81 42.45
N GLY A 480 29.27 18.90 41.96
CA GLY A 480 30.52 18.51 42.62
C GLY A 480 31.69 19.49 42.44
N SER A 481 31.60 20.44 41.50
CA SER A 481 32.73 21.26 41.05
C SER A 481 32.76 22.69 41.65
N LYS A 482 31.97 22.98 42.69
CA LYS A 482 31.84 24.33 43.28
C LYS A 482 32.20 24.45 44.77
N VAL A 483 33.38 23.95 45.17
CA VAL A 483 34.06 24.46 46.39
C VAL A 483 35.59 24.48 46.23
N LYS A 484 36.15 25.66 45.91
CA LYS A 484 37.31 26.25 46.61
C LYS A 484 37.53 27.69 46.16
N ASP A 485 37.22 28.60 47.07
CA ASP A 485 37.36 30.05 46.93
C ASP A 485 38.67 30.56 47.57
N LEU A 486 38.95 31.86 47.37
CA LEU A 486 39.93 32.76 48.00
C LEU A 486 41.25 33.02 47.24
N GLY A 487 41.33 34.21 46.66
CA GLY A 487 42.55 34.76 46.02
C GLY A 487 42.35 36.17 45.42
N SER A 488 42.05 37.17 46.25
CA SER A 488 41.70 38.54 45.86
C SER A 488 42.76 39.31 45.03
N GLY A 489 42.34 40.08 44.00
CA GLY A 489 43.16 41.21 43.51
C GLY A 489 42.77 41.85 42.15
N ALA A 490 42.51 43.16 42.17
CA ALA A 490 42.63 44.13 41.05
C ALA A 490 41.66 44.10 39.83
N ARG A 491 40.60 44.93 39.94
CA ARG A 491 40.03 45.88 38.95
C ARG A 491 40.38 45.74 37.45
N GLY A 492 39.34 45.65 36.59
CA GLY A 492 39.41 45.97 35.15
C GLY A 492 38.04 46.03 34.46
N GLN A 493 37.62 47.22 34.02
CA GLN A 493 36.32 47.59 33.43
C GLN A 493 35.79 46.72 32.26
N GLY A 494 34.45 46.59 32.12
CA GLY A 494 33.87 45.92 30.94
C GLY A 494 32.32 45.80 30.85
N SER A 495 31.59 46.93 30.82
CA SER A 495 30.24 47.10 30.22
C SER A 495 29.19 45.96 30.29
N ALA A 496 28.14 46.16 31.11
CA ALA A 496 26.83 45.54 30.91
C ALA A 496 25.69 46.52 31.24
N ALA A 497 24.79 46.77 30.28
CA ALA A 497 23.45 47.32 30.52
C ALA A 497 22.58 47.27 29.25
N TYR A 498 21.65 46.32 29.17
CA TYR A 498 20.31 46.57 28.63
C TYR A 498 19.33 45.54 29.21
N ALA A 499 18.47 46.01 30.10
CA ALA A 499 17.35 45.26 30.63
C ALA A 499 16.19 46.22 30.95
N THR A 500 14.98 45.67 30.93
CA THR A 500 13.74 46.26 31.46
C THR A 500 13.07 47.36 30.62
N LEU A 501 11.85 47.06 30.13
CA LEU A 501 10.64 47.86 30.39
C LEU A 501 9.39 47.19 29.76
N ARG A 502 8.48 46.65 30.58
CA ARG A 502 7.09 46.37 30.21
C ARG A 502 6.16 46.39 31.43
N ARG A 503 5.48 47.53 31.67
CA ARG A 503 4.12 47.53 32.26
C ARG A 503 3.38 48.85 32.05
N ALA A 504 2.08 48.72 31.78
CA ALA A 504 0.98 49.67 31.98
C ALA A 504 1.01 51.04 31.26
N LYS A 505 0.00 51.27 30.40
CA LYS A 505 -1.14 52.12 30.77
C LYS A 505 -2.38 51.87 29.90
N GLU A 506 -3.50 52.36 30.40
CA GLU A 506 -4.88 52.18 29.90
C GLU A 506 -5.60 53.55 30.03
N VAL A 507 -6.84 53.66 29.52
CA VAL A 507 -7.91 54.62 29.89
C VAL A 507 -8.13 55.88 29.00
N ARG A 508 -9.29 55.88 28.30
CA ARG A 508 -10.22 57.01 27.94
C ARG A 508 -9.85 58.03 26.85
N GLU A 509 -10.81 58.74 26.20
CA GLU A 509 -12.28 58.60 25.93
C GLU A 509 -12.59 59.62 24.80
N ASP A 510 -13.56 59.38 23.89
CA ASP A 510 -14.73 60.27 23.69
C ASP A 510 -15.66 59.87 22.52
N LYS A 511 -16.90 60.39 22.54
CA LYS A 511 -18.02 60.13 21.60
C LYS A 511 -18.27 61.34 20.66
N VAL A 512 -19.12 61.18 19.63
CA VAL A 512 -20.28 62.08 19.32
C VAL A 512 -21.14 61.61 18.11
N SER A 513 -22.48 61.74 18.26
CA SER A 513 -23.63 61.74 17.29
C SER A 513 -23.64 60.84 16.03
N GLU A 514 -24.66 60.00 15.75
CA GLU A 514 -26.13 60.22 15.56
C GLU A 514 -26.59 60.85 14.23
N ARG A 515 -27.37 60.07 13.46
CA ARG A 515 -28.59 60.36 12.67
C ARG A 515 -28.89 59.12 11.82
N ASP A 516 -29.85 58.25 12.14
CA ASP A 516 -31.31 58.41 12.27
C ASP A 516 -32.05 58.61 10.94
N THR A 517 -32.77 57.57 10.49
CA THR A 517 -34.10 57.72 9.87
C THR A 517 -34.88 56.42 9.96
N ARG A 518 -35.96 56.44 10.74
CA ARG A 518 -36.99 55.39 10.84
C ARG A 518 -37.95 55.41 9.63
N GLN A 519 -38.76 54.33 9.54
CA GLN A 519 -40.21 54.23 9.23
C GLN A 519 -40.47 53.13 8.19
N GLN A 520 -41.57 52.35 8.21
CA GLN A 520 -42.68 52.07 9.16
C GLN A 520 -43.19 50.66 8.78
N ALA A 521 -43.41 49.71 9.68
CA ALA A 521 -44.54 49.55 10.62
C ALA A 521 -45.91 49.30 9.96
N THR A 522 -46.44 48.07 10.13
CA THR A 522 -47.78 47.72 10.71
C THR A 522 -47.80 46.17 10.82
N SER A 523 -47.88 45.50 11.99
CA SER A 523 -48.95 45.49 13.02
C SER A 523 -50.27 44.90 12.49
N ASN A 524 -51.06 44.07 13.20
CA ASN A 524 -50.97 43.53 14.56
C ASN A 524 -52.10 42.48 14.72
N LYS A 525 -51.95 41.47 15.59
CA LYS A 525 -52.93 41.10 16.66
C LYS A 525 -52.65 39.74 17.32
N GLN A 526 -52.91 39.71 18.63
CA GLN A 526 -52.82 38.56 19.53
C GLN A 526 -54.23 38.07 19.92
N GLN A 527 -54.34 36.79 20.28
CA GLN A 527 -55.05 36.21 21.45
C GLN A 527 -55.02 34.67 21.27
N ALA A 528 -54.41 33.84 22.15
CA ALA A 528 -54.73 33.55 23.55
C ALA A 528 -56.15 32.96 23.71
N SER A 529 -56.41 31.83 24.39
CA SER A 529 -55.62 31.03 25.35
C SER A 529 -56.01 29.52 25.23
N SER A 530 -55.59 28.50 26.01
CA SER A 530 -54.63 28.28 27.12
C SER A 530 -54.56 26.77 27.43
N ILE A 531 -53.46 26.26 28.01
CA ILE A 531 -53.36 25.42 29.24
C ILE A 531 -51.86 25.15 29.57
N GLN A 532 -51.53 24.88 30.83
CA GLN A 532 -50.17 24.93 31.41
C GLN A 532 -49.32 23.64 31.22
N LYS A 533 -47.99 23.79 31.37
CA LYS A 533 -46.92 22.77 31.23
C LYS A 533 -46.80 21.86 32.48
N PRO A 534 -45.99 20.78 32.44
CA PRO A 534 -44.58 20.94 32.85
C PRO A 534 -43.48 20.16 32.05
N VAL A 535 -42.29 20.78 32.01
CA VAL A 535 -40.93 20.20 32.14
C VAL A 535 -40.30 19.31 31.02
N SER A 536 -39.39 19.97 30.28
CA SER A 536 -38.12 19.53 29.66
C SER A 536 -37.90 18.12 29.08
N SER A 537 -37.60 18.10 27.78
CA SER A 537 -36.34 17.53 27.29
C SER A 537 -35.65 18.55 26.36
N ILE A 538 -34.32 18.66 26.45
CA ILE A 538 -33.53 19.59 25.64
C ILE A 538 -33.35 18.97 24.25
N ARG A 539 -33.98 19.55 23.22
CA ARG A 539 -33.66 19.22 21.83
C ARG A 539 -32.38 19.96 21.43
N HIS A 540 -31.29 19.23 21.23
CA HIS A 540 -30.15 19.74 20.48
C HIS A 540 -30.56 19.90 19.00
N PRO A 541 -30.40 21.09 18.39
CA PRO A 541 -30.69 21.28 16.97
C PRO A 541 -29.43 20.95 16.14
N VAL A 542 -29.34 19.73 15.62
CA VAL A 542 -28.37 19.42 14.55
C VAL A 542 -29.06 19.66 13.20
N SER A 543 -29.05 20.93 12.79
CA SER A 543 -29.39 21.32 11.43
C SER A 543 -28.18 21.09 10.53
N SER A 544 -28.07 19.91 9.92
CA SER A 544 -27.07 19.68 8.86
C SER A 544 -27.43 20.53 7.64
N ILE A 545 -26.58 21.51 7.33
CA ILE A 545 -26.71 22.32 6.11
C ILE A 545 -26.28 21.42 4.95
N ARG A 546 -27.24 20.81 4.25
CA ARG A 546 -26.97 20.04 3.02
C ARG A 546 -26.25 20.94 2.01
N LYS A 547 -25.17 20.44 1.42
CA LYS A 547 -24.47 21.13 0.33
C LYS A 547 -25.41 21.25 -0.89
N PRO A 548 -25.38 22.34 -1.67
CA PRO A 548 -26.13 22.41 -2.91
C PRO A 548 -25.61 21.36 -3.91
N ALA A 549 -26.52 20.66 -4.59
CA ALA A 549 -26.15 19.71 -5.62
C ALA A 549 -25.56 20.41 -6.85
N LEU A 550 -24.38 19.98 -7.29
CA LEU A 550 -23.80 20.34 -8.58
C LEU A 550 -24.44 19.49 -9.71
N TYR A 551 -24.71 18.22 -9.38
CA TYR A 551 -25.50 17.30 -10.19
C TYR A 551 -26.52 16.63 -9.28
N ASP A 552 -27.80 16.74 -9.63
CA ASP A 552 -28.93 16.15 -8.91
C ASP A 552 -29.25 14.73 -9.41
N ARG A 553 -30.27 14.10 -8.80
CA ARG A 553 -30.70 12.73 -9.14
C ARG A 553 -31.07 12.58 -10.61
N ASP A 554 -31.68 13.61 -11.20
CA ASP A 554 -32.09 13.58 -12.61
C ASP A 554 -30.84 13.56 -13.52
N ARG A 555 -29.77 14.29 -13.17
CA ARG A 555 -28.48 14.19 -13.87
C ARG A 555 -27.79 12.84 -13.67
N ILE A 556 -27.85 12.24 -12.47
CA ILE A 556 -27.33 10.88 -12.24
C ILE A 556 -28.08 9.86 -13.12
N LEU A 557 -29.42 9.91 -13.13
CA LEU A 557 -30.25 9.01 -13.91
C LEU A 557 -30.12 9.25 -15.42
N ALA A 558 -29.92 10.50 -15.86
CA ALA A 558 -29.60 10.82 -17.24
C ALA A 558 -28.30 10.14 -17.71
N PHE A 559 -27.26 10.09 -16.86
CA PHE A 559 -26.09 9.29 -17.20
C PHE A 559 -26.36 7.78 -17.11
N ALA A 560 -27.04 7.29 -16.06
CA ALA A 560 -27.25 5.85 -15.85
C ALA A 560 -28.14 5.19 -16.92
N VAL A 561 -29.30 5.79 -17.24
CA VAL A 561 -30.34 5.19 -18.10
C VAL A 561 -30.90 6.14 -19.18
N GLY A 562 -30.50 7.41 -19.18
CA GLY A 562 -30.97 8.45 -20.11
C GLY A 562 -29.91 8.90 -21.12
N LYS A 563 -29.93 10.21 -21.45
CA LYS A 563 -28.96 10.82 -22.37
C LYS A 563 -27.70 11.30 -21.63
N PRO A 564 -26.49 10.83 -21.98
CA PRO A 564 -25.26 11.33 -21.38
C PRO A 564 -25.05 12.83 -21.57
N SER A 565 -25.55 13.44 -22.65
CA SER A 565 -25.45 14.90 -22.83
C SER A 565 -26.35 15.72 -21.90
N GLU A 566 -27.39 15.10 -21.34
CA GLU A 566 -28.18 15.71 -20.27
C GLU A 566 -27.40 15.68 -18.94
N ALA A 567 -26.49 14.73 -18.72
CA ALA A 567 -25.58 14.74 -17.57
C ALA A 567 -24.38 15.70 -17.77
N PHE A 568 -23.59 15.50 -18.82
CA PHE A 568 -22.28 16.15 -19.00
C PHE A 568 -22.23 17.24 -20.09
N GLY A 569 -23.36 17.55 -20.72
CA GLY A 569 -23.46 18.63 -21.71
C GLY A 569 -22.98 18.28 -23.11
N LYS A 570 -22.67 19.33 -23.90
CA LYS A 570 -22.46 19.24 -25.36
C LYS A 570 -21.46 18.15 -25.82
N PRO A 571 -20.29 17.92 -25.19
CA PRO A 571 -19.34 16.91 -25.68
C PRO A 571 -19.91 15.48 -25.69
N TYR A 572 -20.88 15.20 -24.82
CA TYR A 572 -21.46 13.87 -24.64
C TYR A 572 -22.62 13.54 -25.60
N ARG A 573 -23.00 14.46 -26.50
CA ARG A 573 -24.08 14.24 -27.49
C ARG A 573 -23.83 13.08 -28.44
N VAL A 574 -22.56 12.77 -28.74
CA VAL A 574 -22.20 11.60 -29.56
C VAL A 574 -22.74 10.31 -28.93
N PHE A 575 -22.80 10.24 -27.59
CA PHE A 575 -23.31 9.09 -26.85
C PHE A 575 -24.84 9.09 -26.63
N ASP A 576 -25.56 10.09 -27.17
CA ASP A 576 -27.03 10.10 -27.12
C ASP A 576 -27.64 9.24 -28.24
N GLN A 577 -26.93 9.08 -29.38
CA GLN A 577 -27.45 8.44 -30.61
C GLN A 577 -26.41 7.72 -31.47
N GLU A 578 -25.15 8.18 -31.52
CA GLU A 578 -24.15 7.72 -32.50
C GLU A 578 -23.23 6.62 -31.94
N ARG A 579 -22.93 6.67 -30.64
CA ARG A 579 -22.01 5.78 -29.94
C ARG A 579 -22.57 5.29 -28.61
N LEU A 580 -22.07 4.17 -28.12
CA LEU A 580 -22.35 3.67 -26.77
C LEU A 580 -21.26 4.12 -25.80
N ILE A 581 -21.66 4.35 -24.55
CA ILE A 581 -20.77 4.66 -23.44
C ILE A 581 -21.08 3.74 -22.27
N ALA A 582 -20.04 3.34 -21.53
CA ALA A 582 -20.22 2.75 -20.22
C ALA A 582 -21.05 3.65 -19.30
N ARG A 583 -22.02 3.06 -18.60
CA ARG A 583 -23.04 3.77 -17.82
C ARG A 583 -22.75 3.66 -16.32
N LEU A 584 -23.51 4.36 -15.49
CA LEU A 584 -23.70 3.95 -14.10
C LEU A 584 -24.82 2.89 -14.01
N PRO A 585 -24.88 2.10 -12.93
CA PRO A 585 -26.05 1.28 -12.62
C PRO A 585 -27.30 2.15 -12.43
N GLY A 586 -28.41 1.72 -13.03
CA GLY A 586 -29.74 2.28 -12.89
C GLY A 586 -30.51 1.68 -11.71
N PRO A 587 -31.68 2.25 -11.35
CA PRO A 587 -32.57 1.65 -10.35
C PRO A 587 -32.92 0.20 -10.71
N PRO A 588 -33.04 -0.72 -9.72
CA PRO A 588 -32.96 -0.50 -8.27
C PRO A 588 -31.53 -0.54 -7.67
N TYR A 589 -30.49 -0.54 -8.51
CA TYR A 589 -29.07 -0.66 -8.10
C TYR A 589 -28.27 0.64 -8.16
N SER A 590 -28.95 1.79 -8.19
CA SER A 590 -28.33 3.11 -8.35
C SER A 590 -28.23 3.82 -7.00
N PHE A 591 -27.02 3.90 -6.46
CA PHE A 591 -26.74 4.37 -5.09
C PHE A 591 -25.99 5.70 -5.04
N MET A 592 -26.25 6.59 -5.99
CA MET A 592 -25.80 7.99 -5.99
C MET A 592 -27.02 8.91 -6.17
N ASP A 593 -27.34 9.73 -5.17
CA ASP A 593 -28.46 10.67 -5.29
C ASP A 593 -28.06 12.01 -5.88
N ARG A 594 -26.82 12.44 -5.67
CA ARG A 594 -26.29 13.74 -6.11
C ARG A 594 -24.77 13.82 -5.98
N VAL A 595 -24.16 14.72 -6.72
CA VAL A 595 -22.76 15.16 -6.53
C VAL A 595 -22.77 16.58 -5.99
N VAL A 596 -22.05 16.80 -4.89
CA VAL A 596 -22.08 18.05 -4.09
C VAL A 596 -20.75 18.81 -4.09
N ALA A 597 -19.64 18.13 -4.45
CA ALA A 597 -18.36 18.78 -4.70
C ALA A 597 -17.59 18.05 -5.81
N ILE A 598 -16.84 18.82 -6.60
CA ILE A 598 -15.92 18.33 -7.63
C ILE A 598 -14.72 19.28 -7.63
N GLU A 599 -13.54 18.76 -7.29
CA GLU A 599 -12.26 19.47 -7.42
C GLU A 599 -11.63 19.36 -8.83
N PRO A 600 -11.70 18.20 -9.54
CA PRO A 600 -11.18 18.09 -10.90
C PRO A 600 -11.91 18.96 -11.91
N ARG A 601 -11.29 19.22 -13.06
CA ARG A 601 -11.93 19.94 -14.17
C ARG A 601 -12.56 18.96 -15.16
N ALA A 602 -13.76 19.29 -15.61
CA ALA A 602 -14.46 18.50 -16.64
C ALA A 602 -13.57 18.27 -17.86
N TRP A 603 -13.55 17.03 -18.35
CA TRP A 603 -12.82 16.59 -19.54
C TRP A 603 -11.28 16.70 -19.46
N GLU A 604 -10.71 17.02 -18.29
CA GLU A 604 -9.26 16.97 -18.03
C GLU A 604 -8.86 15.66 -17.34
N LEU A 605 -8.75 14.57 -18.10
CA LEU A 605 -8.25 13.27 -17.62
C LEU A 605 -6.82 13.36 -17.04
N LYS A 606 -6.73 13.62 -15.74
CA LYS A 606 -5.50 13.76 -14.94
C LYS A 606 -5.75 13.28 -13.51
N PRO A 607 -4.77 12.67 -12.84
CA PRO A 607 -4.90 12.29 -11.44
C PRO A 607 -5.04 13.47 -10.47
N ASN A 608 -5.49 13.15 -9.26
CA ASN A 608 -5.78 14.02 -8.12
C ASN A 608 -7.11 14.80 -8.23
N GLY A 609 -7.50 15.40 -7.11
CA GLY A 609 -8.79 16.06 -6.92
C GLY A 609 -9.89 15.06 -6.52
N TRP A 610 -10.60 15.39 -5.45
CA TRP A 610 -11.75 14.62 -4.97
C TRP A 610 -13.05 15.05 -5.67
N ILE A 611 -13.93 14.08 -5.89
CA ILE A 611 -15.37 14.33 -5.97
C ILE A 611 -16.03 13.90 -4.67
N GLU A 612 -17.15 14.53 -4.33
CA GLU A 612 -18.01 14.12 -3.23
C GLU A 612 -19.44 13.95 -3.73
N ALA A 613 -19.96 12.73 -3.58
CA ALA A 613 -21.32 12.35 -3.84
C ALA A 613 -22.07 12.09 -2.53
N GLU A 614 -23.40 12.14 -2.58
CA GLU A 614 -24.27 11.79 -1.45
C GLU A 614 -25.31 10.73 -1.88
N TYR A 615 -25.66 9.86 -0.94
CA TYR A 615 -26.73 8.88 -1.05
C TYR A 615 -27.61 8.92 0.21
N ASP A 616 -28.92 9.09 0.05
CA ASP A 616 -29.88 9.12 1.14
C ASP A 616 -30.31 7.70 1.50
N LEU A 617 -29.72 7.17 2.57
CA LEU A 617 -30.00 5.86 3.13
C LEU A 617 -31.41 5.82 3.72
N ARG A 618 -32.21 4.86 3.26
CA ARG A 618 -33.59 4.65 3.70
C ARG A 618 -33.73 3.33 4.46
N PRO A 619 -34.31 3.32 5.69
CA PRO A 619 -34.52 2.08 6.44
C PRO A 619 -35.33 1.02 5.68
N GLU A 620 -36.29 1.45 4.86
CA GLU A 620 -37.17 0.59 4.07
C GLU A 620 -36.57 0.12 2.73
N ALA A 621 -35.30 0.42 2.45
CA ALA A 621 -34.66 0.03 1.20
C ALA A 621 -34.60 -1.51 1.04
N TRP A 622 -34.92 -1.97 -0.17
CA TRP A 622 -35.18 -3.38 -0.49
C TRP A 622 -34.07 -4.35 -0.02
N TYR A 623 -32.80 -3.91 -0.10
CA TYR A 623 -31.64 -4.75 0.21
C TYR A 623 -31.49 -5.07 1.70
N PHE A 624 -31.96 -4.23 2.63
CA PHE A 624 -31.97 -4.56 4.06
C PHE A 624 -32.91 -5.73 4.34
N LYS A 625 -34.11 -5.67 3.73
CA LYS A 625 -35.15 -6.70 3.81
C LYS A 625 -34.73 -7.99 3.09
N ALA A 626 -34.04 -7.89 1.96
CA ALA A 626 -33.56 -9.03 1.19
C ALA A 626 -32.37 -9.74 1.87
N ASP A 627 -31.42 -9.00 2.46
CA ASP A 627 -30.26 -9.60 3.13
C ASP A 627 -30.59 -10.27 4.47
N ARG A 628 -31.62 -9.78 5.16
CA ARG A 628 -32.16 -10.31 6.45
C ARG A 628 -31.22 -10.22 7.65
N SER A 629 -29.98 -9.72 7.50
CA SER A 629 -29.04 -9.55 8.62
C SER A 629 -29.32 -8.32 9.51
N GLY A 630 -30.18 -7.40 9.06
CA GLY A 630 -30.43 -6.12 9.77
C GLY A 630 -29.34 -5.06 9.58
N SER A 631 -28.37 -5.31 8.69
CA SER A 631 -27.30 -4.40 8.29
C SER A 631 -27.20 -4.32 6.75
N MET A 632 -26.42 -3.38 6.23
CA MET A 632 -26.24 -3.21 4.79
C MET A 632 -25.43 -4.40 4.22
N PRO A 633 -25.92 -5.09 3.18
CA PRO A 633 -25.16 -6.15 2.52
C PRO A 633 -23.92 -5.59 1.83
N PHE A 634 -22.88 -6.40 1.74
CA PHE A 634 -21.56 -5.95 1.32
C PHE A 634 -21.53 -5.47 -0.14
N CYS A 635 -22.26 -6.14 -1.04
CA CYS A 635 -22.40 -5.69 -2.42
C CYS A 635 -22.92 -4.25 -2.55
N VAL A 636 -23.90 -3.86 -1.73
CA VAL A 636 -24.47 -2.50 -1.74
C VAL A 636 -23.48 -1.49 -1.18
N LEU A 637 -22.76 -1.83 -0.10
CA LEU A 637 -21.68 -0.99 0.43
C LEU A 637 -20.54 -0.80 -0.59
N LEU A 638 -20.17 -1.86 -1.30
CA LEU A 638 -19.15 -1.82 -2.35
C LEU A 638 -19.59 -0.94 -3.53
N GLU A 639 -20.84 -1.07 -3.99
CA GLU A 639 -21.37 -0.20 -5.05
C GLU A 639 -21.45 1.27 -4.65
N ILE A 640 -21.88 1.57 -3.41
CA ILE A 640 -21.88 2.93 -2.85
C ILE A 640 -20.47 3.55 -2.94
N ALA A 641 -19.43 2.76 -2.68
CA ALA A 641 -18.04 3.20 -2.84
C ALA A 641 -17.58 3.33 -4.30
N LEU A 642 -18.01 2.42 -5.19
CA LEU A 642 -17.49 2.29 -6.55
C LEU A 642 -18.20 3.14 -7.62
N GLN A 643 -19.50 3.42 -7.48
CA GLN A 643 -20.25 4.22 -8.46
C GLN A 643 -19.67 5.66 -8.64
N PRO A 644 -19.20 6.36 -7.58
CA PRO A 644 -18.46 7.61 -7.73
C PRO A 644 -17.23 7.52 -8.65
N CYS A 645 -16.49 6.39 -8.66
CA CYS A 645 -15.35 6.21 -9.56
C CYS A 645 -15.79 6.21 -11.03
N GLY A 646 -16.89 5.52 -11.36
CA GLY A 646 -17.49 5.54 -12.71
C GLY A 646 -18.04 6.92 -13.10
N TRP A 647 -18.63 7.66 -12.15
CA TRP A 647 -19.02 9.06 -12.39
C TRP A 647 -17.80 9.96 -12.65
N LEU A 648 -16.72 9.79 -11.89
CA LEU A 648 -15.50 10.58 -12.05
C LEU A 648 -14.84 10.31 -13.41
N ALA A 649 -14.67 9.05 -13.80
CA ALA A 649 -14.16 8.68 -15.12
C ALA A 649 -14.97 9.33 -16.26
N ALA A 650 -16.30 9.27 -16.17
CA ALA A 650 -17.17 9.95 -17.12
C ALA A 650 -17.00 11.49 -17.08
N TYR A 651 -16.91 12.10 -15.90
CA TYR A 651 -16.71 13.55 -15.76
C TYR A 651 -15.36 14.03 -16.33
N LEU A 652 -14.30 13.24 -16.17
CA LEU A 652 -12.95 13.51 -16.69
C LEU A 652 -12.80 13.25 -18.20
N GLY A 653 -13.83 12.71 -18.85
CA GLY A 653 -13.84 12.51 -20.30
C GLY A 653 -13.16 11.22 -20.78
N SER A 654 -13.01 10.18 -19.95
CA SER A 654 -12.29 8.95 -20.33
C SER A 654 -12.85 8.30 -21.60
N ALA A 655 -14.17 8.21 -21.73
CA ALA A 655 -14.82 7.69 -22.94
C ALA A 655 -14.62 8.56 -24.20
N LEU A 656 -14.30 9.86 -24.04
CA LEU A 656 -13.97 10.76 -25.15
C LEU A 656 -12.54 10.57 -25.68
N ARG A 657 -11.71 9.75 -25.02
CA ARG A 657 -10.33 9.46 -25.45
C ARG A 657 -10.23 8.48 -26.62
N SER A 658 -11.31 7.72 -26.88
CA SER A 658 -11.38 6.76 -27.99
C SER A 658 -12.51 7.12 -28.95
N GLU A 659 -12.37 6.71 -30.20
CA GLU A 659 -13.43 6.73 -31.21
C GLU A 659 -14.33 5.47 -31.13
N ASN A 660 -13.87 4.41 -30.47
CA ASN A 660 -14.59 3.14 -30.30
C ASN A 660 -15.43 3.11 -29.01
N ASP A 661 -16.45 2.25 -28.98
CA ASP A 661 -17.33 2.10 -27.82
C ASP A 661 -16.67 1.26 -26.73
N LEU A 662 -16.25 1.91 -25.65
CA LEU A 662 -15.51 1.28 -24.56
C LEU A 662 -16.43 0.84 -23.40
N LYS A 663 -16.12 -0.33 -22.86
CA LYS A 663 -16.77 -0.99 -21.73
C LYS A 663 -15.95 -0.75 -20.45
N PHE A 664 -16.59 -0.30 -19.38
CA PHE A 664 -15.93 -0.04 -18.09
C PHE A 664 -16.07 -1.28 -17.20
N ARG A 665 -14.96 -1.78 -16.64
CA ARG A 665 -14.94 -2.94 -15.75
C ARG A 665 -14.04 -2.65 -14.56
N ASN A 666 -14.51 -2.96 -13.35
CA ASN A 666 -13.61 -3.03 -12.21
C ASN A 666 -12.67 -4.22 -12.39
N LEU A 667 -11.42 -4.07 -11.96
CA LEU A 667 -10.39 -5.10 -12.09
C LEU A 667 -9.93 -5.65 -10.74
N GLY A 668 -10.30 -4.98 -9.66
CA GLY A 668 -9.98 -5.38 -8.29
C GLY A 668 -9.87 -4.18 -7.35
N GLY A 669 -9.53 -4.48 -6.12
CA GLY A 669 -9.26 -3.48 -5.10
C GLY A 669 -8.96 -4.10 -3.74
N ARG A 670 -8.63 -3.21 -2.81
CA ARG A 670 -8.34 -3.52 -1.41
C ARG A 670 -9.02 -2.48 -0.54
N ALA A 671 -9.69 -2.92 0.51
CA ALA A 671 -10.42 -1.99 1.35
C ALA A 671 -10.57 -2.49 2.79
N VAL A 672 -10.92 -1.57 3.70
CA VAL A 672 -11.16 -1.82 5.12
C VAL A 672 -12.50 -1.22 5.51
N ILE A 673 -13.39 -2.06 6.04
CA ILE A 673 -14.64 -1.61 6.68
C ILE A 673 -14.29 -1.17 8.12
N ARG A 674 -14.67 0.04 8.50
CA ARG A 674 -14.47 0.58 9.85
C ARG A 674 -15.73 0.46 10.71
N ARG A 675 -16.91 0.51 10.10
CA ARG A 675 -18.18 0.44 10.83
C ARG A 675 -19.32 -0.13 9.98
N THR A 676 -20.12 -0.97 10.61
CA THR A 676 -21.37 -1.52 10.07
C THR A 676 -22.43 -0.44 9.85
N ILE A 677 -23.18 -0.56 8.76
CA ILE A 677 -24.28 0.35 8.42
C ILE A 677 -25.61 -0.32 8.74
N PHE A 678 -26.41 0.34 9.57
CA PHE A 678 -27.75 -0.10 9.96
C PHE A 678 -28.85 0.64 9.17
N PRO A 679 -30.08 0.10 9.10
CA PRO A 679 -31.22 0.75 8.43
C PRO A 679 -31.70 1.98 9.22
N VAL A 680 -30.99 3.10 9.05
CA VAL A 680 -31.31 4.40 9.65
C VAL A 680 -31.44 5.47 8.57
N GLU A 681 -32.39 6.39 8.74
CA GLU A 681 -32.57 7.52 7.83
C GLU A 681 -31.41 8.52 8.00
N LYS A 682 -30.43 8.43 7.11
CA LYS A 682 -29.19 9.23 7.12
C LYS A 682 -28.70 9.45 5.69
N THR A 683 -27.80 10.42 5.52
CA THR A 683 -27.06 10.59 4.26
C THR A 683 -25.67 10.00 4.41
N LEU A 684 -25.25 9.15 3.48
CA LEU A 684 -23.87 8.75 3.29
C LEU A 684 -23.18 9.75 2.36
N THR A 685 -21.94 10.12 2.65
CA THR A 685 -21.08 10.90 1.75
C THR A 685 -20.02 9.97 1.17
N MET A 686 -19.92 9.87 -0.15
CA MET A 686 -18.92 9.06 -0.83
C MET A 686 -17.93 9.97 -1.53
N ARG A 687 -16.64 9.74 -1.31
CA ARG A 687 -15.53 10.50 -1.89
C ARG A 687 -14.75 9.57 -2.81
N ALA A 688 -14.39 10.04 -4.00
CA ALA A 688 -13.50 9.31 -4.90
C ALA A 688 -12.48 10.27 -5.53
N ARG A 689 -11.24 9.80 -5.69
CA ARG A 689 -10.13 10.52 -6.33
C ARG A 689 -9.37 9.58 -7.24
N MET A 690 -9.24 9.90 -8.51
CA MET A 690 -8.36 9.15 -9.41
C MET A 690 -6.90 9.41 -9.04
N THR A 691 -6.14 8.38 -8.67
CA THR A 691 -4.74 8.47 -8.24
C THR A 691 -3.74 8.26 -9.37
N LYS A 692 -4.13 7.52 -10.41
CA LYS A 692 -3.33 7.24 -11.59
C LYS A 692 -4.24 6.96 -12.78
N VAL A 693 -3.82 7.39 -13.97
CA VAL A 693 -4.38 6.94 -15.25
C VAL A 693 -3.24 6.44 -16.12
N SER A 694 -3.47 5.37 -16.87
CA SER A 694 -2.52 4.78 -17.82
C SER A 694 -3.27 4.47 -19.12
N GLU A 695 -2.79 5.00 -20.23
CA GLU A 695 -3.36 4.77 -21.58
C GLU A 695 -2.42 3.86 -22.38
N ALA A 696 -2.94 2.78 -22.95
CA ALA A 696 -2.19 1.78 -23.69
C ALA A 696 -3.03 1.19 -24.84
N GLY A 697 -2.79 1.67 -26.07
CA GLY A 697 -3.64 1.35 -27.21
C GLY A 697 -5.05 1.91 -27.00
N GLU A 698 -6.07 1.07 -27.14
CA GLU A 698 -7.47 1.44 -26.84
C GLU A 698 -7.86 1.20 -25.38
N MET A 699 -6.95 0.68 -24.55
CA MET A 699 -7.19 0.42 -23.13
C MET A 699 -6.80 1.62 -22.28
N ILE A 700 -7.67 1.98 -21.34
CA ILE A 700 -7.41 3.01 -20.32
C ILE A 700 -7.59 2.36 -18.96
N ILE A 701 -6.55 2.41 -18.10
CA ILE A 701 -6.61 1.90 -16.73
C ILE A 701 -6.55 3.08 -15.76
N GLU A 702 -7.53 3.17 -14.88
CA GLU A 702 -7.70 4.24 -13.91
C GLU A 702 -7.72 3.65 -12.51
N HIS A 703 -6.83 4.14 -11.64
CA HIS A 703 -6.77 3.80 -10.23
C HIS A 703 -7.45 4.91 -9.41
N PHE A 704 -8.15 4.52 -8.34
CA PHE A 704 -8.90 5.42 -7.48
C PHE A 704 -8.65 5.11 -6.01
N ASP A 705 -8.53 6.16 -5.20
CA ASP A 705 -8.84 6.09 -3.77
C ASP A 705 -10.35 6.34 -3.60
N PHE A 706 -10.98 5.66 -2.63
CA PHE A 706 -12.34 5.96 -2.22
C PHE A 706 -12.52 5.99 -0.70
N GLU A 707 -13.49 6.78 -0.24
CA GLU A 707 -13.98 6.82 1.14
C GLU A 707 -15.52 6.86 1.13
N VAL A 708 -16.15 6.14 2.05
CA VAL A 708 -17.56 6.29 2.40
C VAL A 708 -17.62 6.78 3.84
N LEU A 709 -18.39 7.84 4.07
CA LEU A 709 -18.54 8.49 5.36
C LEU A 709 -20.01 8.52 5.81
N GLN A 710 -20.21 8.44 7.12
CA GLN A 710 -21.49 8.73 7.77
C GLN A 710 -21.20 9.61 8.99
N ASP A 711 -21.94 10.71 9.13
CA ASP A 711 -21.74 11.72 10.18
C ASP A 711 -20.30 12.26 10.25
N ALA A 712 -19.66 12.42 9.08
CA ALA A 712 -18.25 12.81 8.89
C ALA A 712 -17.19 11.81 9.41
N GLU A 713 -17.57 10.61 9.83
CA GLU A 713 -16.65 9.51 10.14
C GLU A 713 -16.51 8.55 8.94
N VAL A 714 -15.29 8.16 8.59
CA VAL A 714 -15.01 7.16 7.54
C VAL A 714 -15.45 5.78 8.02
N ILE A 715 -16.40 5.18 7.31
CA ILE A 715 -16.98 3.86 7.62
C ILE A 715 -16.49 2.76 6.69
N TYR A 716 -16.03 3.10 5.49
CA TYR A 716 -15.41 2.18 4.52
C TYR A 716 -14.43 2.98 3.65
N ALA A 717 -13.22 2.48 3.44
CA ALA A 717 -12.23 3.14 2.58
C ALA A 717 -11.27 2.12 1.96
N GLY A 718 -10.70 2.47 0.81
CA GLY A 718 -9.80 1.59 0.09
C GLY A 718 -9.30 2.17 -1.23
N ASP A 719 -8.55 1.35 -1.94
CA ASP A 719 -8.10 1.58 -3.30
C ASP A 719 -8.73 0.58 -4.26
N THR A 720 -8.90 1.00 -5.51
CA THR A 720 -9.49 0.18 -6.57
C THR A 720 -9.00 0.64 -7.93
N TYR A 721 -9.17 -0.20 -8.96
CA TYR A 721 -8.82 0.17 -10.33
C TYR A 721 -9.78 -0.42 -11.34
N PHE A 722 -10.03 0.35 -12.39
CA PHE A 722 -10.95 0.03 -13.47
C PHE A 722 -10.21 0.08 -14.81
N GLY A 723 -10.66 -0.73 -15.75
CA GLY A 723 -10.23 -0.66 -17.14
C GLY A 723 -11.39 -0.30 -18.06
N PHE A 724 -11.10 0.52 -19.06
CA PHE A 724 -11.88 0.66 -20.28
C PHE A 724 -11.35 -0.31 -21.34
N PHE A 725 -12.25 -1.10 -21.92
CA PHE A 725 -11.92 -2.16 -22.87
C PHE A 725 -12.80 -2.06 -24.12
N SER A 726 -12.26 -2.42 -25.29
CA SER A 726 -13.11 -2.70 -26.46
C SER A 726 -13.93 -3.98 -26.20
N LYS A 727 -14.94 -4.25 -27.03
CA LYS A 727 -15.72 -5.48 -26.92
C LYS A 727 -14.84 -6.72 -27.15
N GLU A 728 -13.99 -6.67 -28.16
CA GLU A 728 -13.09 -7.74 -28.58
C GLU A 728 -12.11 -8.12 -27.45
N ALA A 729 -11.62 -7.13 -26.71
CA ALA A 729 -10.75 -7.36 -25.55
C ALA A 729 -11.47 -8.05 -24.38
N LEU A 730 -12.80 -7.90 -24.26
CA LEU A 730 -13.61 -8.65 -23.28
C LEU A 730 -14.01 -10.04 -23.80
N ASP A 731 -14.28 -10.18 -25.09
CA ASP A 731 -14.64 -11.46 -25.71
C ASP A 731 -13.45 -12.47 -25.70
N GLN A 732 -12.21 -11.98 -25.63
CA GLN A 732 -10.98 -12.78 -25.46
C GLN A 732 -10.59 -13.02 -23.98
N GLN A 733 -11.53 -12.88 -23.04
CA GLN A 733 -11.26 -13.13 -21.62
C GLN A 733 -10.93 -14.59 -21.32
N VAL A 734 -9.91 -14.73 -20.49
CA VAL A 734 -9.25 -16.00 -20.16
C VAL A 734 -9.20 -16.24 -18.65
N GLY A 735 -9.91 -15.42 -17.87
CA GLY A 735 -10.23 -15.66 -16.47
C GLY A 735 -9.12 -15.33 -15.46
N ILE A 736 -9.29 -15.82 -14.23
CA ILE A 736 -8.22 -15.99 -13.25
C ILE A 736 -7.37 -17.16 -13.72
N ARG A 737 -6.38 -16.74 -14.48
CA ARG A 737 -5.37 -17.59 -15.07
C ARG A 737 -4.50 -18.18 -13.99
N GLY A 738 -3.99 -19.39 -14.20
CA GLY A 738 -3.07 -20.05 -13.28
C GLY A 738 -3.81 -20.76 -12.18
N VAL A 739 -4.89 -21.41 -12.60
CA VAL A 739 -5.80 -22.08 -11.70
C VAL A 739 -5.27 -23.47 -11.30
N ASP A 740 -6.13 -24.45 -11.04
CA ASP A 740 -5.84 -25.73 -10.38
C ASP A 740 -5.17 -25.65 -8.99
N ASN A 741 -3.89 -25.24 -8.86
CA ASN A 741 -3.10 -25.41 -7.64
C ASN A 741 -3.57 -24.69 -6.27
N LEU A 742 -4.32 -23.56 -6.20
CA LEU A 742 -4.83 -22.77 -5.00
C LEU A 742 -6.27 -23.13 -4.72
N VAL A 743 -7.02 -23.38 -5.79
CA VAL A 743 -8.39 -23.85 -5.66
C VAL A 743 -8.24 -25.16 -4.92
N TYR A 744 -8.84 -25.19 -3.74
CA TYR A 744 -8.84 -26.40 -2.96
C TYR A 744 -9.67 -27.43 -3.71
N HIS A 745 -9.06 -28.57 -4.03
CA HIS A 745 -9.76 -29.72 -4.60
C HIS A 745 -10.03 -30.70 -3.46
N PRO A 746 -11.30 -30.85 -3.02
CA PRO A 746 -11.62 -31.78 -1.95
C PRO A 746 -11.23 -33.21 -2.30
N THR A 747 -10.69 -33.91 -1.32
CA THR A 747 -10.32 -35.32 -1.44
C THR A 747 -11.57 -36.21 -1.62
N PRO A 748 -11.43 -37.43 -2.17
CA PRO A 748 -12.55 -38.36 -2.30
C PRO A 748 -13.29 -38.65 -0.98
N ASP A 749 -12.56 -38.67 0.15
CA ASP A 749 -13.13 -38.89 1.47
C ASP A 749 -13.97 -37.68 1.93
N GLU A 750 -13.47 -36.45 1.72
CA GLU A 750 -14.22 -35.22 2.02
C GLU A 750 -15.45 -35.04 1.12
N LEU A 751 -15.41 -35.56 -0.12
CA LEU A 751 -16.56 -35.62 -1.01
C LEU A 751 -17.57 -36.69 -0.60
N HIS A 752 -17.14 -37.78 0.05
CA HIS A 752 -18.02 -38.81 0.59
C HIS A 752 -18.82 -38.28 1.79
N ASP A 753 -18.15 -37.54 2.68
CA ASP A 753 -18.77 -36.93 3.87
C ASP A 753 -19.39 -35.54 3.60
N ALA A 754 -19.34 -35.05 2.36
CA ALA A 754 -19.90 -33.75 1.98
C ALA A 754 -21.43 -33.73 2.07
N ARG A 755 -21.97 -32.60 2.54
CA ARG A 755 -23.40 -32.31 2.53
C ARG A 755 -23.76 -31.39 1.37
N SER A 756 -24.91 -31.62 0.74
CA SER A 756 -25.53 -30.70 -0.21
C SER A 756 -26.78 -30.05 0.39
N HIS A 757 -27.21 -28.93 -0.19
CA HIS A 757 -28.43 -28.23 0.22
C HIS A 757 -29.00 -27.40 -0.94
N SER A 758 -30.28 -27.58 -1.24
CA SER A 758 -31.01 -26.73 -2.21
C SER A 758 -31.77 -25.65 -1.47
N PHE A 759 -31.64 -24.39 -1.88
CA PHE A 759 -32.41 -23.30 -1.30
C PHE A 759 -33.79 -23.21 -1.96
N GLU A 760 -34.83 -23.05 -1.13
CA GLU A 760 -36.17 -22.70 -1.62
C GLU A 760 -36.23 -21.21 -2.00
N ASN A 761 -37.14 -20.88 -2.90
CA ASN A 761 -37.43 -19.49 -3.24
C ASN A 761 -38.23 -18.82 -2.13
N GLN A 762 -37.76 -17.68 -1.65
CA GLN A 762 -38.29 -16.95 -0.50
C GLN A 762 -38.31 -15.45 -0.77
N ALA A 763 -39.38 -14.79 -0.31
CA ALA A 763 -39.62 -13.37 -0.54
C ALA A 763 -38.68 -12.46 0.30
N PRO A 764 -38.33 -11.25 -0.17
CA PRO A 764 -38.68 -10.69 -1.47
C PRO A 764 -37.99 -11.41 -2.64
N LEU A 765 -38.74 -11.69 -3.71
CA LEU A 765 -38.25 -12.37 -4.92
C LEU A 765 -37.47 -11.44 -5.87
N THR A 766 -37.81 -10.15 -5.82
CA THR A 766 -37.15 -9.08 -6.59
C THR A 766 -37.08 -7.81 -5.72
N PRO A 767 -36.26 -6.81 -6.06
CA PRO A 767 -36.18 -5.55 -5.32
C PRO A 767 -37.52 -4.82 -5.11
N ASP A 768 -38.47 -4.96 -6.05
CA ASP A 768 -39.79 -4.32 -5.99
C ASP A 768 -40.83 -5.15 -5.20
N ASP A 769 -40.46 -6.34 -4.70
CA ASP A 769 -41.39 -7.23 -4.00
C ASP A 769 -41.69 -6.72 -2.58
N SER A 770 -42.96 -6.34 -2.36
CA SER A 770 -43.47 -5.84 -1.09
C SER A 770 -43.66 -6.92 -0.01
N GLN A 771 -43.71 -8.22 -0.34
CA GLN A 771 -43.97 -9.30 0.63
C GLN A 771 -42.87 -9.41 1.71
N LEU A 772 -43.25 -9.33 2.99
CA LEU A 772 -42.34 -9.45 4.13
C LEU A 772 -42.28 -10.91 4.59
N ASP A 773 -41.08 -11.52 4.50
CA ASP A 773 -40.78 -12.80 5.15
C ASP A 773 -40.28 -12.53 6.58
N PRO A 774 -40.93 -13.08 7.63
CA PRO A 774 -40.49 -12.95 9.02
C PRO A 774 -39.28 -13.85 9.35
N ALA A 775 -38.22 -13.77 8.54
CA ALA A 775 -36.97 -14.47 8.77
C ALA A 775 -36.25 -13.96 10.03
N PRO A 776 -35.53 -14.81 10.78
CA PRO A 776 -34.67 -14.38 11.87
C PRO A 776 -33.48 -13.54 11.35
N SER A 777 -32.90 -12.72 12.22
CA SER A 777 -31.73 -11.87 11.92
C SER A 777 -30.45 -12.64 11.58
N LEU A 778 -30.43 -13.95 11.84
CA LEU A 778 -29.42 -14.88 11.35
C LEU A 778 -30.11 -15.81 10.34
N ALA A 779 -30.16 -15.38 9.08
CA ALA A 779 -30.75 -16.11 7.98
C ALA A 779 -29.92 -15.97 6.69
N MET A 780 -30.20 -16.84 5.73
CA MET A 780 -29.74 -16.66 4.34
C MET A 780 -30.59 -15.58 3.65
N PRO A 781 -30.01 -14.79 2.73
CA PRO A 781 -30.75 -13.80 1.95
C PRO A 781 -31.91 -14.38 1.14
N SER A 782 -32.91 -13.56 0.84
CA SER A 782 -34.03 -13.86 -0.06
C SER A 782 -33.61 -13.84 -1.53
N ASP A 783 -34.44 -14.33 -2.46
CA ASP A 783 -34.05 -14.47 -3.87
C ASP A 783 -33.70 -13.14 -4.55
N ALA A 784 -34.26 -12.01 -4.09
CA ALA A 784 -33.90 -10.68 -4.58
C ALA A 784 -32.39 -10.37 -4.46
N LEU A 785 -31.68 -11.02 -3.52
CA LEU A 785 -30.25 -10.82 -3.26
C LEU A 785 -29.43 -12.13 -3.23
N ARG A 786 -30.06 -13.31 -3.22
CA ARG A 786 -29.37 -14.60 -3.11
C ARG A 786 -28.65 -14.94 -4.43
N MET A 787 -27.32 -15.02 -4.35
CA MET A 787 -26.43 -15.27 -5.47
C MET A 787 -25.95 -16.73 -5.53
N ILE A 788 -26.65 -17.62 -4.80
CA ILE A 788 -26.45 -19.08 -4.80
C ILE A 788 -27.81 -19.79 -4.79
N ASP A 789 -27.97 -20.84 -5.61
CA ASP A 789 -29.22 -21.62 -5.69
C ASP A 789 -29.10 -22.93 -4.91
N ASN A 790 -27.92 -23.56 -4.92
CA ASN A 790 -27.65 -24.82 -4.22
C ASN A 790 -26.22 -24.83 -3.67
N ILE A 791 -26.04 -25.32 -2.44
CA ILE A 791 -24.76 -25.83 -1.96
C ILE A 791 -24.56 -27.22 -2.60
N GLU A 792 -23.58 -27.33 -3.49
CA GLU A 792 -23.23 -28.58 -4.18
C GLU A 792 -22.36 -29.46 -3.25
N ILE A 793 -21.42 -28.84 -2.53
CA ILE A 793 -20.48 -29.49 -1.62
C ILE A 793 -20.33 -28.63 -0.37
N TYR A 794 -20.51 -29.21 0.81
CA TYR A 794 -20.09 -28.62 2.09
C TYR A 794 -19.41 -29.70 2.94
N ALA A 795 -18.09 -29.58 3.06
CA ALA A 795 -17.23 -30.45 3.85
C ALA A 795 -16.75 -29.67 5.10
N PRO A 796 -17.35 -29.88 6.30
CA PRO A 796 -17.07 -29.05 7.48
C PRO A 796 -15.66 -29.20 8.06
N GLN A 797 -14.93 -30.24 7.64
CA GLN A 797 -13.53 -30.50 7.99
C GLN A 797 -12.61 -30.44 6.76
N GLY A 798 -13.13 -29.95 5.63
CA GLY A 798 -12.37 -29.80 4.39
C GLY A 798 -11.48 -28.55 4.37
N GLY A 799 -10.66 -28.43 3.33
CA GLY A 799 -9.72 -27.32 3.16
C GLY A 799 -8.36 -27.59 3.81
N PRO A 800 -7.31 -26.83 3.49
CA PRO A 800 -5.95 -27.07 3.97
C PRO A 800 -5.84 -27.09 5.50
N GLU A 801 -6.53 -26.15 6.16
CA GLU A 801 -6.57 -26.02 7.63
C GLU A 801 -7.61 -26.94 8.30
N LYS A 802 -8.37 -27.71 7.52
CA LYS A 802 -9.50 -28.54 7.99
C LYS A 802 -10.59 -27.77 8.74
N LEU A 803 -10.70 -26.47 8.49
CA LEU A 803 -11.70 -25.58 9.09
C LEU A 803 -13.00 -25.50 8.28
N GLY A 804 -13.01 -26.03 7.06
CA GLY A 804 -14.18 -26.19 6.22
C GLY A 804 -13.96 -25.74 4.77
N PHE A 805 -14.52 -26.50 3.83
CA PHE A 805 -14.65 -26.15 2.42
C PHE A 805 -16.12 -26.16 2.01
N ILE A 806 -16.51 -25.23 1.14
CA ILE A 806 -17.87 -25.13 0.60
C ILE A 806 -17.87 -24.66 -0.86
N ARG A 807 -18.67 -25.31 -1.70
CA ARG A 807 -18.97 -24.94 -3.09
C ARG A 807 -20.48 -24.83 -3.27
N ALA A 808 -20.92 -23.72 -3.85
CA ALA A 808 -22.29 -23.53 -4.31
C ALA A 808 -22.35 -23.29 -5.81
N ILE A 809 -23.56 -23.40 -6.36
CA ILE A 809 -23.87 -23.17 -7.76
C ILE A 809 -25.05 -22.20 -7.88
N LYS A 810 -25.06 -21.40 -8.94
CA LYS A 810 -26.21 -20.61 -9.39
C LYS A 810 -26.40 -20.79 -10.90
N GLN A 811 -27.63 -20.98 -11.35
CA GLN A 811 -27.97 -20.95 -12.76
C GLN A 811 -28.10 -19.48 -13.20
N VAL A 812 -27.46 -19.13 -14.31
CA VAL A 812 -27.56 -17.79 -14.88
C VAL A 812 -28.93 -17.66 -15.53
N ASN A 813 -29.75 -16.74 -15.02
CA ASN A 813 -31.04 -16.42 -15.60
C ASN A 813 -30.98 -15.02 -16.26
N PRO A 814 -31.06 -14.91 -17.60
CA PRO A 814 -31.04 -13.64 -18.33
C PRO A 814 -32.07 -12.61 -17.86
N ASP A 815 -33.17 -13.07 -17.27
CA ASP A 815 -34.25 -12.19 -16.82
C ASP A 815 -34.03 -11.54 -15.45
N GLU A 816 -32.98 -11.92 -14.72
CA GLU A 816 -32.65 -11.35 -13.40
C GLU A 816 -32.52 -9.83 -13.45
N TRP A 817 -33.08 -9.17 -12.42
CA TRP A 817 -33.24 -7.73 -12.37
C TRP A 817 -31.92 -6.96 -12.54
N PHE A 818 -30.81 -7.54 -12.08
CA PHE A 818 -29.50 -6.89 -12.14
C PHE A 818 -28.95 -6.79 -13.56
N PHE A 819 -29.28 -7.69 -14.50
CA PHE A 819 -28.86 -7.53 -15.90
C PHE A 819 -29.54 -6.34 -16.59
N LYS A 820 -30.74 -5.96 -16.13
CA LYS A 820 -31.48 -4.78 -16.63
C LYS A 820 -31.02 -3.48 -15.93
N ALA A 821 -30.65 -3.57 -14.65
CA ALA A 821 -30.21 -2.43 -13.84
C ALA A 821 -28.72 -2.07 -14.03
N HIS A 822 -27.85 -3.06 -14.17
CA HIS A 822 -26.40 -2.89 -14.23
C HIS A 822 -25.94 -2.72 -15.68
N PHE A 823 -25.70 -1.46 -16.04
CA PHE A 823 -25.36 -0.97 -17.38
C PHE A 823 -26.38 -1.38 -18.47
N TYR A 824 -27.47 -0.63 -18.63
CA TYR A 824 -28.59 -1.00 -19.51
C TYR A 824 -28.27 -1.18 -21.02
N GLN A 825 -27.09 -0.75 -21.49
CA GLN A 825 -26.58 -0.95 -22.87
C GLN A 825 -25.39 -1.92 -22.93
N ASP A 826 -25.09 -2.56 -21.80
CA ASP A 826 -23.98 -3.49 -21.59
C ASP A 826 -24.31 -4.51 -20.48
N PRO A 827 -25.38 -5.33 -20.64
CA PRO A 827 -25.88 -6.18 -19.56
C PRO A 827 -24.82 -7.14 -19.02
N VAL A 828 -24.49 -6.99 -17.75
CA VAL A 828 -23.49 -7.80 -17.06
C VAL A 828 -23.84 -7.87 -15.58
N CYS A 829 -23.59 -8.99 -14.93
CA CYS A 829 -23.77 -9.11 -13.49
C CYS A 829 -22.83 -8.14 -12.75
N PRO A 830 -23.31 -7.34 -11.77
CA PRO A 830 -22.45 -6.55 -10.92
C PRO A 830 -21.36 -7.42 -10.28
N GLY A 831 -20.10 -6.99 -10.41
CA GLY A 831 -18.98 -7.66 -9.74
C GLY A 831 -19.20 -7.73 -8.23
N SER A 832 -19.84 -6.72 -7.66
CA SER A 832 -20.27 -6.62 -6.26
C SER A 832 -21.21 -7.75 -5.83
N LEU A 833 -22.25 -8.09 -6.62
CA LEU A 833 -23.10 -9.26 -6.37
C LEU A 833 -22.33 -10.58 -6.52
N GLY A 834 -21.41 -10.65 -7.48
CA GLY A 834 -20.47 -11.78 -7.59
C GLY A 834 -19.63 -11.98 -6.33
N ILE A 835 -19.20 -10.89 -5.68
CA ILE A 835 -18.46 -10.96 -4.41
C ILE A 835 -19.37 -11.32 -3.24
N GLU A 836 -20.62 -10.83 -3.20
CA GLU A 836 -21.60 -11.20 -2.16
C GLU A 836 -21.85 -12.71 -2.08
N SER A 837 -21.78 -13.44 -3.20
CA SER A 837 -21.93 -14.89 -3.18
C SER A 837 -20.92 -15.61 -2.26
N PHE A 838 -19.67 -15.10 -2.14
CA PHE A 838 -18.66 -15.64 -1.22
C PHE A 838 -19.09 -15.50 0.24
N LEU A 839 -19.61 -14.31 0.56
CA LEU A 839 -20.14 -13.99 1.88
C LEU A 839 -21.35 -14.87 2.22
N GLN A 840 -22.22 -15.16 1.25
CA GLN A 840 -23.35 -16.09 1.43
C GLN A 840 -22.90 -17.53 1.74
N LEU A 841 -21.77 -18.01 1.19
CA LEU A 841 -21.18 -19.29 1.60
C LEU A 841 -20.80 -19.29 3.09
N VAL A 842 -20.14 -18.22 3.56
CA VAL A 842 -19.74 -18.07 4.96
C VAL A 842 -20.97 -17.94 5.89
N LYS A 843 -22.02 -17.23 5.47
CA LYS A 843 -23.31 -17.19 6.20
C LYS A 843 -23.87 -18.62 6.41
N PHE A 844 -23.85 -19.46 5.37
CA PHE A 844 -24.33 -20.85 5.47
C PHE A 844 -23.49 -21.69 6.44
N MET A 845 -22.15 -21.60 6.38
CA MET A 845 -21.26 -22.31 7.31
C MET A 845 -21.45 -21.86 8.76
N ALA A 846 -21.59 -20.54 8.98
CA ALA A 846 -21.85 -19.96 10.29
C ALA A 846 -23.20 -20.40 10.88
N LEU A 847 -24.25 -20.43 10.06
CA LEU A 847 -25.57 -20.97 10.44
C LEU A 847 -25.48 -22.43 10.86
N ASP A 848 -24.73 -23.25 10.12
CA ASP A 848 -24.59 -24.67 10.45
C ASP A 848 -23.72 -24.90 11.71
N ARG A 849 -22.65 -24.13 11.89
CA ARG A 849 -21.75 -24.24 13.05
C ARG A 849 -22.39 -23.75 14.35
N TRP A 850 -23.08 -22.60 14.33
CA TRP A 850 -23.61 -21.95 15.52
C TRP A 850 -25.14 -21.85 15.56
N LYS A 851 -25.84 -22.90 15.10
CA LYS A 851 -27.33 -23.03 15.14
C LYS A 851 -27.99 -22.50 16.42
N LYS A 852 -27.36 -22.72 17.58
CA LYS A 852 -27.82 -22.26 18.90
C LYS A 852 -27.91 -20.73 19.07
N LEU A 853 -27.27 -19.95 18.19
CA LEU A 853 -27.25 -18.49 18.21
C LEU A 853 -28.26 -17.85 17.25
N ALA A 854 -28.95 -18.64 16.41
CA ALA A 854 -29.82 -18.14 15.35
C ALA A 854 -31.02 -17.29 15.82
N ALA A 855 -31.41 -17.43 17.09
CA ALA A 855 -32.50 -16.67 17.72
C ALA A 855 -32.01 -15.44 18.53
N SER A 856 -30.70 -15.22 18.64
CA SER A 856 -30.12 -14.20 19.55
C SER A 856 -28.99 -13.37 18.95
N HIS A 857 -28.55 -13.66 17.72
CA HIS A 857 -27.47 -12.97 17.05
C HIS A 857 -27.87 -12.55 15.62
N CYS A 858 -27.09 -11.67 15.01
CA CYS A 858 -27.16 -11.31 13.59
C CYS A 858 -25.77 -11.38 12.95
N PHE A 859 -25.72 -11.28 11.62
CA PHE A 859 -24.45 -11.16 10.89
C PHE A 859 -23.94 -9.73 10.88
N GLU A 860 -22.65 -9.58 11.17
CA GLU A 860 -21.92 -8.34 11.03
C GLU A 860 -20.64 -8.55 10.23
N LEU A 861 -20.35 -7.66 9.27
CA LEU A 861 -19.15 -7.72 8.45
C LEU A 861 -17.90 -7.56 9.34
N ILE A 862 -16.80 -8.23 8.94
CA ILE A 862 -15.51 -8.02 9.61
C ILE A 862 -15.09 -6.56 9.44
N THR A 863 -14.60 -5.98 10.54
CA THR A 863 -14.15 -4.59 10.64
C THR A 863 -12.66 -4.53 10.96
N ASP A 864 -12.02 -3.44 10.54
CA ASP A 864 -10.60 -3.11 10.68
C ASP A 864 -9.57 -4.01 9.98
N ASP A 865 -9.91 -5.27 9.68
CA ASP A 865 -9.14 -6.14 8.80
C ASP A 865 -9.35 -5.76 7.30
N PRO A 866 -8.30 -5.78 6.45
CA PRO A 866 -8.43 -5.52 5.02
C PRO A 866 -8.86 -6.76 4.24
N HIS A 867 -9.81 -6.60 3.31
CA HIS A 867 -10.16 -7.60 2.31
C HIS A 867 -9.67 -7.16 0.92
N ASN A 868 -9.38 -8.13 0.05
CA ASN A 868 -8.97 -7.90 -1.34
C ASN A 868 -9.92 -8.63 -2.30
N TRP A 869 -10.11 -8.08 -3.50
CA TRP A 869 -10.82 -8.77 -4.59
C TRP A 869 -10.14 -8.53 -5.95
N ILE A 870 -10.32 -9.49 -6.85
CA ILE A 870 -9.77 -9.47 -8.21
C ILE A 870 -10.87 -9.88 -9.21
N TYR A 871 -10.98 -9.15 -10.32
CA TYR A 871 -11.91 -9.44 -11.41
C TYR A 871 -11.18 -9.60 -12.75
N ARG A 872 -11.36 -10.74 -13.41
CA ARG A 872 -10.63 -11.14 -14.63
C ARG A 872 -11.51 -11.84 -15.67
N GLY A 873 -12.80 -11.70 -15.51
CA GLY A 873 -13.82 -12.09 -16.47
C GLY A 873 -15.12 -11.36 -16.16
N GLN A 874 -16.23 -11.82 -16.73
CA GLN A 874 -17.56 -11.25 -16.49
C GLN A 874 -18.63 -12.35 -16.56
N VAL A 875 -19.76 -12.13 -15.88
CA VAL A 875 -20.97 -12.94 -16.07
C VAL A 875 -21.95 -12.13 -16.91
N ILE A 876 -22.24 -12.59 -18.12
CA ILE A 876 -23.18 -12.01 -19.07
C ILE A 876 -24.44 -12.91 -19.21
N PRO A 877 -25.57 -12.39 -19.75
CA PRO A 877 -26.80 -13.19 -19.91
C PRO A 877 -26.62 -14.49 -20.70
N GLU A 878 -25.64 -14.54 -21.60
CA GLU A 878 -25.33 -15.70 -22.43
C GLU A 878 -24.70 -16.86 -21.63
N ASN A 879 -24.19 -16.62 -20.42
CA ASN A 879 -23.64 -17.67 -19.56
C ASN A 879 -24.72 -18.63 -19.02
N LYS A 880 -24.32 -19.76 -18.41
CA LYS A 880 -25.24 -20.81 -17.96
C LYS A 880 -25.10 -21.18 -16.49
N LYS A 881 -23.89 -21.44 -15.98
CA LYS A 881 -23.62 -21.85 -14.59
C LYS A 881 -22.59 -20.92 -13.96
N ILE A 882 -22.91 -20.34 -12.80
CA ILE A 882 -21.96 -19.78 -11.86
C ILE A 882 -21.66 -20.85 -10.81
N GLU A 883 -20.41 -20.96 -10.38
CA GLU A 883 -20.00 -21.80 -9.26
C GLU A 883 -19.06 -21.00 -8.35
N VAL A 884 -19.30 -21.06 -7.05
CA VAL A 884 -18.67 -20.20 -6.05
C VAL A 884 -18.08 -21.08 -4.96
N GLU A 885 -16.82 -20.85 -4.62
CA GLU A 885 -16.03 -21.72 -3.74
C GLU A 885 -15.39 -20.90 -2.63
N ALA A 886 -15.45 -21.40 -1.40
CA ALA A 886 -14.78 -20.81 -0.26
C ALA A 886 -14.08 -21.87 0.61
N THR A 887 -12.88 -21.52 1.06
CA THR A 887 -12.05 -22.29 1.98
C THR A 887 -11.87 -21.45 3.25
N VAL A 888 -12.26 -21.99 4.40
CA VAL A 888 -12.12 -21.30 5.68
C VAL A 888 -10.66 -21.28 6.11
N THR A 889 -10.16 -20.07 6.40
CA THR A 889 -8.78 -19.82 6.82
C THR A 889 -8.66 -19.61 8.33
N LYS A 890 -9.73 -19.16 8.99
CA LYS A 890 -9.74 -18.88 10.43
C LYS A 890 -11.15 -18.96 11.00
N ILE A 891 -11.28 -19.58 12.17
CA ILE A 891 -12.51 -19.55 12.99
C ILE A 891 -12.15 -18.97 14.36
N ILE A 892 -13.03 -18.11 14.87
CA ILE A 892 -13.01 -17.61 16.25
C ILE A 892 -14.34 -18.02 16.87
N ASP A 893 -14.36 -18.63 18.06
CA ASP A 893 -15.61 -19.04 18.73
C ASP A 893 -16.05 -18.08 19.87
N SER A 894 -15.20 -17.10 20.26
CA SER A 894 -15.43 -16.20 21.40
C SER A 894 -14.52 -14.96 21.33
N PRO A 895 -14.93 -13.77 21.82
CA PRO A 895 -16.25 -13.44 22.39
C PRO A 895 -17.34 -13.24 21.34
N PHE A 896 -16.97 -12.86 20.11
CA PHE A 896 -17.86 -12.75 18.96
C PHE A 896 -17.48 -13.84 17.94
N PRO A 897 -18.28 -14.89 17.78
CA PRO A 897 -17.94 -15.99 16.87
C PRO A 897 -17.77 -15.46 15.44
N SER A 898 -16.69 -15.85 14.75
CA SER A 898 -16.31 -15.30 13.45
C SER A 898 -15.73 -16.36 12.52
N ILE A 899 -16.00 -16.25 11.22
CA ILE A 899 -15.39 -17.08 10.16
C ILE A 899 -14.74 -16.17 9.14
N TYR A 900 -13.50 -16.50 8.75
CA TYR A 900 -12.76 -15.89 7.66
C TYR A 900 -12.49 -16.94 6.59
N ALA A 901 -12.51 -16.53 5.32
CA ALA A 901 -12.28 -17.41 4.18
C ALA A 901 -11.58 -16.68 3.02
N ASN A 902 -11.03 -17.49 2.11
CA ASN A 902 -10.60 -17.10 0.77
C ASN A 902 -11.42 -17.91 -0.24
N GLY A 903 -11.60 -17.41 -1.46
CA GLY A 903 -12.54 -18.02 -2.41
C GLY A 903 -12.38 -17.61 -3.87
N PHE A 904 -12.94 -18.45 -4.75
CA PHE A 904 -12.96 -18.29 -6.20
C PHE A 904 -14.35 -18.48 -6.79
N LEU A 905 -14.71 -17.69 -7.79
CA LEU A 905 -15.94 -17.81 -8.56
C LEU A 905 -15.58 -18.12 -10.00
N LYS A 906 -16.25 -19.13 -10.57
CA LYS A 906 -16.19 -19.48 -11.99
C LYS A 906 -17.55 -19.31 -12.66
N VAL A 907 -17.52 -19.02 -13.95
CA VAL A 907 -18.67 -18.99 -14.85
C VAL A 907 -18.40 -19.93 -16.02
N ASP A 908 -19.32 -20.85 -16.29
CA ASP A 908 -19.21 -21.88 -17.34
C ASP A 908 -17.86 -22.63 -17.34
N GLY A 909 -17.31 -22.87 -16.14
CA GLY A 909 -16.02 -23.54 -15.91
C GLY A 909 -14.80 -22.61 -15.88
N LEU A 910 -14.91 -21.36 -16.34
CA LEU A 910 -13.84 -20.37 -16.31
C LEU A 910 -13.84 -19.61 -14.98
N TYR A 911 -12.77 -19.72 -14.19
CA TYR A 911 -12.61 -18.88 -12.99
C TYR A 911 -12.46 -17.42 -13.40
N ILE A 912 -13.18 -16.50 -12.75
CA ILE A 912 -13.20 -15.08 -13.13
C ILE A 912 -13.02 -14.13 -11.95
N TYR A 913 -13.49 -14.48 -10.74
CA TYR A 913 -13.35 -13.63 -9.54
C TYR A 913 -12.63 -14.38 -8.41
N GLN A 914 -11.89 -13.63 -7.59
CA GLN A 914 -11.22 -14.10 -6.37
C GLN A 914 -11.49 -13.08 -5.27
N MET A 915 -11.71 -13.57 -4.05
CA MET A 915 -11.80 -12.74 -2.85
C MET A 915 -10.95 -13.34 -1.73
N GLU A 916 -10.29 -12.49 -0.97
CA GLU A 916 -9.39 -12.87 0.12
C GLU A 916 -9.73 -12.13 1.41
N ASN A 917 -9.53 -12.83 2.53
CA ASN A 917 -9.74 -12.35 3.89
C ASN A 917 -11.15 -11.77 4.12
N PHE A 918 -12.17 -12.44 3.59
CA PHE A 918 -13.57 -12.05 3.78
C PHE A 918 -14.23 -12.90 4.86
N GLY A 919 -15.31 -12.40 5.47
CA GLY A 919 -15.95 -13.11 6.54
C GLY A 919 -17.10 -12.36 7.20
N PHE A 920 -17.66 -12.99 8.22
CA PHE A 920 -18.61 -12.39 9.16
C PHE A 920 -18.23 -12.73 10.60
N ARG A 921 -18.62 -11.83 11.51
CA ARG A 921 -18.80 -12.13 12.92
C ARG A 921 -20.28 -12.19 13.27
N LEU A 922 -20.62 -12.95 14.30
CA LEU A 922 -21.94 -12.99 14.91
C LEU A 922 -21.93 -12.10 16.14
N VAL A 923 -22.86 -11.14 16.19
CA VAL A 923 -23.06 -10.24 17.34
C VAL A 923 -24.47 -10.39 17.90
N PRO A 924 -24.68 -10.19 19.22
CA PRO A 924 -26.01 -10.19 19.81
C PRO A 924 -26.92 -9.11 19.20
N ILE A 925 -28.23 -9.40 19.13
CA ILE A 925 -29.30 -8.48 18.71
C ILE A 925 -29.61 -7.46 19.81
#